data_AF-A0A925K8B6-F1
#
_entry.id   AF-A0A925K8B6-F1
#
_cell.length_a   1.000
_cell.length_b   1.000
_cell.length_c   1.000
_cell.angle_alpha   90.00
_cell.angle_beta   90.00
_cell.angle_gamma   90.00
#
_symmetry.space_group_name_H-M   'P 1'
#
loop_
_entity.id
_entity.type
_entity.pdbx_description
1 polymer ?
#
loop_
_entity_poly.entity_id
_entity_poly.type
_entity_poly.pdbx_seq_one_letter_code
_entity_poly.pdbx_strand_id
1 'polypeptide(L)'
;MHSAYHIPLWKKAPVIRILLPFIAGILIGWYSDFSLEYILICQCCFTAAFLLIHFLPPATIFSFKKYRGIIFHFVIAAVGMLLTWQKDAKHHPNWYGHYLTDSSLLLVTINEPLTIKPHSVKATVVVTSVINGKEKHATAGNLLLYFAKDSMPSDLHYGDVIVINKKLQPIKNSGNPGAFDYERYASFQLLYHQAFLKKSDWIATNRFSVNYFQHYLFRTRDHVLAVLKKYISNKNSELGIAEALLIGYKEDLDKDLVQAYSNTGVVHIIAISGLHLGLIYAVLLWLFNRVPYFKRSRHAKALLLIAFLWIFALLTGASASVLRSAVMFTVIVTGKYYFKQCSVYNSLATSAFILLCYNPYFLWDVGFQLSYCAVIGIVALQQFIFRKWYIKNWPGRQIWSMISVTLAAQAGAFPLCIYYFHQFPNLFLFTNLVTVPLSTIILFGEILLIIVTAFETLATWLGIALSASVNLMNRVIIFFDQFSFSVWDNIYANIFTTWLLYGVLFCMMAWWMNKNKYMLRSGLICLLGFAGLHVSGFIELQQQKKVIIYNVSKHKAIDFIEKDQFVFTGDSAMMQKGQQQNFYLKPARIALQASKSVKSLASLKQLDGYYQFYDKKLLFIDSSTVLEPQETAFAIDVLLFSHNATVDIETVLKAVKPACIVFDASNSLWKIQKWKTAFEALNLRCHSVSEKGAFILEVDGP
;
A
#
# COMPACT_ATOMS: atom_id res chain seq x y z
N MET A 1 28.76 -27.56 25.22
CA MET A 1 27.66 -28.42 25.70
C MET A 1 27.01 -29.08 24.50
N HIS A 2 26.98 -30.41 24.48
CA HIS A 2 26.65 -31.28 23.35
C HIS A 2 25.38 -30.93 22.58
N SER A 3 25.43 -31.22 21.27
CA SER A 3 24.34 -31.22 20.29
C SER A 3 23.07 -31.87 20.84
N ALA A 4 22.18 -31.06 21.42
CA ALA A 4 20.79 -31.44 21.58
C ALA A 4 20.21 -31.57 20.16
N TYR A 5 19.71 -32.77 19.82
CA TYR A 5 19.04 -33.09 18.56
C TYR A 5 18.47 -31.84 17.87
N HIS A 6 19.03 -31.48 16.71
CA HIS A 6 18.55 -30.33 15.94
C HIS A 6 17.17 -30.68 15.36
N ILE A 7 16.11 -30.47 16.15
CA ILE A 7 14.74 -30.63 15.71
C ILE A 7 14.51 -29.57 14.61
N PRO A 8 14.27 -29.98 13.36
CA PRO A 8 14.15 -29.05 12.26
C PRO A 8 12.92 -28.15 12.43
N LEU A 9 13.00 -26.94 11.88
CA LEU A 9 12.00 -25.89 12.04
C LEU A 9 10.59 -26.37 11.72
N TRP A 10 10.43 -27.16 10.65
CA TRP A 10 9.14 -27.70 10.23
C TRP A 10 8.49 -28.68 11.21
N LYS A 11 9.23 -29.23 12.18
CA LYS A 11 8.67 -30.01 13.29
C LYS A 11 8.26 -29.12 14.47
N LYS A 12 8.92 -27.95 14.63
CA LYS A 12 8.58 -26.95 15.65
C LYS A 12 7.44 -26.02 15.23
N ALA A 13 7.21 -25.89 13.93
CA ALA A 13 6.19 -25.03 13.33
C ALA A 13 5.41 -25.77 12.23
N PRO A 14 4.49 -26.69 12.63
CA PRO A 14 3.70 -27.47 11.67
C PRO A 14 2.86 -26.61 10.73
N VAL A 15 2.36 -25.46 11.17
CA VAL A 15 1.48 -24.60 10.34
C VAL A 15 2.21 -24.01 9.13
N ILE A 16 3.55 -23.91 9.15
CA ILE A 16 4.32 -23.51 7.96
C ILE A 16 4.05 -24.44 6.78
N ARG A 17 3.85 -25.75 7.05
CA ARG A 17 3.54 -26.75 6.01
C ARG A 17 2.15 -26.59 5.39
N ILE A 18 1.24 -25.90 6.07
CA ILE A 18 -0.10 -25.56 5.58
C ILE A 18 -0.06 -24.20 4.89
N LEU A 19 0.64 -23.23 5.47
CA LEU A 19 0.69 -21.86 4.97
C LEU A 19 1.31 -21.77 3.57
N LEU A 20 2.44 -22.44 3.32
CA LEU A 20 3.13 -22.36 2.02
C LEU A 20 2.28 -22.88 0.83
N PRO A 21 1.69 -24.08 0.87
CA PRO A 21 0.81 -24.52 -0.22
C PRO A 21 -0.46 -23.69 -0.31
N PHE A 22 -0.97 -23.16 0.82
CA PHE A 22 -2.13 -22.29 0.82
C PHE A 22 -1.84 -20.97 0.08
N ILE A 23 -0.69 -20.35 0.34
CA ILE A 23 -0.20 -19.18 -0.40
C ILE A 23 -0.03 -19.52 -1.90
N ALA A 24 0.54 -20.68 -2.22
CA ALA A 24 0.66 -21.12 -3.61
C ALA A 24 -0.71 -21.25 -4.29
N GLY A 25 -1.69 -21.81 -3.58
CA GLY A 25 -3.08 -21.88 -4.03
C GLY A 25 -3.71 -20.51 -4.29
N ILE A 26 -3.52 -19.56 -3.37
CA ILE A 26 -3.99 -18.17 -3.55
C ILE A 26 -3.36 -17.52 -4.78
N LEU A 27 -2.05 -17.70 -4.98
CA LEU A 27 -1.33 -17.17 -6.15
C LEU A 27 -1.83 -17.79 -7.45
N ILE A 28 -1.98 -19.11 -7.49
CA ILE A 28 -2.52 -19.82 -8.67
C ILE A 28 -3.94 -19.32 -8.95
N GLY A 29 -4.81 -19.23 -7.94
CA GLY A 29 -6.18 -18.76 -8.11
C GLY A 29 -6.32 -17.29 -8.53
N TRP A 30 -5.32 -16.45 -8.26
CA TRP A 30 -5.30 -15.05 -8.72
C TRP A 30 -4.76 -14.89 -10.15
N TYR A 31 -3.70 -15.62 -10.49
CA TYR A 31 -3.05 -15.50 -11.79
C TYR A 31 -3.65 -16.43 -12.86
N SER A 32 -4.57 -17.33 -12.47
CA SER A 32 -5.24 -18.26 -13.38
C SER A 32 -6.74 -18.02 -13.37
N ASP A 33 -7.35 -17.92 -14.55
CA ASP A 33 -8.80 -17.75 -14.73
C ASP A 33 -9.53 -19.11 -14.73
N PHE A 34 -9.26 -19.96 -13.75
CA PHE A 34 -9.96 -21.25 -13.66
C PHE A 34 -11.43 -21.05 -13.27
N SER A 35 -12.33 -21.71 -14.00
CA SER A 35 -13.75 -21.76 -13.62
C SER A 35 -13.94 -22.49 -12.30
N LEU A 36 -15.03 -22.18 -11.59
CA LEU A 36 -15.37 -22.83 -10.32
C LEU A 36 -15.42 -24.36 -10.45
N GLU A 37 -15.92 -24.88 -11.56
CA GLU A 37 -16.04 -26.32 -11.83
C GLU A 37 -14.67 -27.01 -11.79
N TYR A 38 -13.67 -26.45 -12.47
CA TYR A 38 -12.31 -27.01 -12.45
C TYR A 38 -11.69 -26.97 -11.05
N ILE A 39 -11.92 -25.90 -10.29
CA ILE A 39 -11.43 -25.78 -8.92
C ILE A 39 -12.07 -26.86 -8.03
N LEU A 40 -13.39 -27.06 -8.14
CA LEU A 40 -14.13 -28.06 -7.37
C LEU A 40 -13.73 -29.48 -7.76
N ILE A 41 -13.55 -29.78 -9.05
CA ILE A 41 -13.07 -31.08 -9.52
C ILE A 41 -11.68 -31.38 -8.95
N CYS A 42 -10.74 -30.43 -9.05
CA CYS A 42 -9.41 -30.56 -8.45
C CYS A 42 -9.50 -30.82 -6.94
N GLN A 43 -10.31 -30.03 -6.22
CA GLN A 43 -10.51 -30.18 -4.78
C GLN A 43 -11.06 -31.57 -4.42
N CYS A 44 -12.08 -32.05 -5.13
CA CYS A 44 -12.67 -33.37 -4.92
C CYS A 44 -11.67 -34.49 -5.22
N CYS A 45 -10.96 -34.44 -6.35
CA CYS A 45 -9.96 -35.43 -6.75
C CYS A 45 -8.83 -35.55 -5.72
N PHE A 46 -8.23 -34.43 -5.29
CA PHE A 46 -7.15 -34.46 -4.31
C PHE A 46 -7.63 -34.89 -2.93
N THR A 47 -8.84 -34.49 -2.52
CA THR A 47 -9.43 -34.91 -1.24
C THR A 47 -9.72 -36.41 -1.25
N ALA A 48 -10.31 -36.94 -2.33
CA ALA A 48 -10.55 -38.37 -2.50
C ALA A 48 -9.24 -39.17 -2.48
N ALA A 49 -8.21 -38.73 -3.20
CA ALA A 49 -6.89 -39.36 -3.19
C ALA A 49 -6.25 -39.35 -1.79
N PHE A 50 -6.42 -38.25 -1.03
CA PHE A 50 -5.95 -38.16 0.35
C PHE A 50 -6.66 -39.16 1.27
N LEU A 51 -7.99 -39.23 1.19
CA LEU A 51 -8.81 -40.14 1.99
C LEU A 51 -8.53 -41.60 1.66
N LEU A 52 -8.40 -41.94 0.37
CA LEU A 52 -8.03 -43.29 -0.08
C LEU A 52 -6.74 -43.76 0.58
N ILE A 53 -5.71 -42.92 0.65
CA ILE A 53 -4.45 -43.27 1.32
C ILE A 53 -4.60 -43.26 2.85
N HIS A 54 -5.43 -42.37 3.41
CA HIS A 54 -5.61 -42.23 4.86
C HIS A 54 -6.27 -43.46 5.50
N PHE A 55 -7.15 -44.16 4.78
CA PHE A 55 -7.87 -45.33 5.28
C PHE A 55 -7.19 -46.68 4.97
N LEU A 56 -6.00 -46.69 4.35
CA LEU A 56 -5.23 -47.92 4.13
C LEU A 56 -4.64 -48.48 5.45
N PRO A 57 -4.23 -49.76 5.49
CA PRO A 57 -3.54 -50.33 6.64
C PRO A 57 -2.30 -49.51 7.05
N PRO A 58 -1.95 -49.40 8.35
CA PRO A 58 -0.85 -48.54 8.83
C PRO A 58 0.51 -48.79 8.15
N ALA A 59 0.81 -50.04 7.80
CA ALA A 59 2.03 -50.41 7.06
C ALA A 59 2.07 -49.75 5.68
N THR A 60 0.95 -49.78 4.96
CA THR A 60 0.79 -49.16 3.64
C THR A 60 0.81 -47.63 3.74
N ILE A 61 0.15 -47.04 4.74
CA ILE A 61 0.22 -45.60 5.03
C ILE A 61 1.68 -45.16 5.21
N PHE A 62 2.47 -45.94 5.95
CA PHE A 62 3.88 -45.63 6.18
C PHE A 62 4.69 -45.67 4.88
N SER A 63 4.44 -46.63 4.01
CA SER A 63 5.05 -46.72 2.67
C SER A 63 4.69 -45.52 1.80
N PHE A 64 3.42 -45.09 1.81
CA PHE A 64 2.92 -43.95 1.01
C PHE A 64 3.03 -42.58 1.69
N LYS A 65 3.72 -42.46 2.83
CA LYS A 65 3.77 -41.22 3.63
C LYS A 65 4.22 -39.97 2.86
N LYS A 66 5.12 -40.13 1.88
CA LYS A 66 5.61 -39.03 1.02
C LYS A 66 4.49 -38.52 0.10
N TYR A 67 3.83 -39.44 -0.61
CA TYR A 67 2.71 -39.12 -1.51
C TYR A 67 1.52 -38.54 -0.75
N ARG A 68 1.18 -39.11 0.41
CA ARG A 68 0.14 -38.54 1.30
C ARG A 68 0.44 -37.09 1.65
N GLY A 69 1.69 -36.78 1.96
CA GLY A 69 2.13 -35.42 2.23
C GLY A 69 1.98 -34.50 1.02
N ILE A 70 2.41 -34.94 -0.17
CA ILE A 70 2.29 -34.16 -1.41
C ILE A 70 0.81 -33.89 -1.75
N ILE A 71 -0.03 -34.92 -1.70
CA ILE A 71 -1.48 -34.79 -1.96
C ILE A 71 -2.11 -33.82 -0.96
N PHE A 72 -1.74 -33.88 0.33
CA PHE A 72 -2.20 -32.92 1.31
C PHE A 72 -1.84 -31.47 0.94
N HIS A 73 -0.63 -31.21 0.42
CA HIS A 73 -0.28 -29.86 -0.06
C HIS A 73 -1.18 -29.43 -1.24
N PHE A 74 -1.51 -30.34 -2.17
CA PHE A 74 -2.45 -30.04 -3.26
C PHE A 74 -3.87 -29.77 -2.78
N VAL A 75 -4.37 -30.51 -1.77
CA VAL A 75 -5.65 -30.21 -1.12
C VAL A 75 -5.66 -28.79 -0.56
N ILE A 76 -4.61 -28.42 0.18
CA ILE A 76 -4.52 -27.07 0.77
C ILE A 76 -4.37 -25.98 -0.29
N ALA A 77 -3.65 -26.24 -1.38
CA ALA A 77 -3.55 -25.31 -2.51
C ALA A 77 -4.90 -25.11 -3.19
N ALA A 78 -5.66 -26.18 -3.44
CA ALA A 78 -7.00 -26.10 -4.02
C ALA A 78 -7.99 -25.33 -3.11
N VAL A 79 -7.88 -25.48 -1.78
CA VAL A 79 -8.63 -24.65 -0.82
C VAL A 79 -8.25 -23.17 -0.94
N GLY A 80 -6.96 -22.86 -1.13
CA GLY A 80 -6.49 -21.50 -1.38
C GLY A 80 -7.08 -20.90 -2.66
N MET A 81 -7.13 -21.69 -3.75
CA MET A 81 -7.74 -21.27 -5.02
C MET A 81 -9.24 -21.00 -4.86
N LEU A 82 -9.97 -21.92 -4.20
CA LEU A 82 -11.40 -21.80 -3.95
C LEU A 82 -11.73 -20.55 -3.11
N LEU A 83 -10.93 -20.27 -2.08
CA LEU A 83 -11.11 -19.08 -1.26
C LEU A 83 -10.91 -17.79 -2.06
N THR A 84 -9.88 -17.72 -2.91
CA THR A 84 -9.65 -16.58 -3.80
C THR A 84 -10.83 -16.36 -4.76
N TRP A 85 -11.33 -17.45 -5.37
CA TRP A 85 -12.50 -17.38 -6.25
C TRP A 85 -13.74 -16.90 -5.50
N GLN A 86 -13.99 -17.42 -4.30
CA GLN A 86 -15.14 -17.06 -3.47
C GLN A 86 -15.06 -15.60 -2.98
N LYS A 87 -13.86 -15.04 -2.79
CA LYS A 87 -13.71 -13.67 -2.29
C LYS A 87 -14.01 -12.61 -3.36
N ASP A 88 -13.82 -12.92 -4.64
CA ASP A 88 -14.10 -11.97 -5.72
C ASP A 88 -15.61 -11.71 -5.82
N ALA A 89 -16.02 -10.47 -5.52
CA ALA A 89 -17.43 -10.08 -5.52
C ALA A 89 -18.08 -10.26 -6.90
N LYS A 90 -17.32 -10.17 -7.99
CA LYS A 90 -17.84 -10.33 -9.36
C LYS A 90 -18.42 -11.71 -9.62
N HIS A 91 -18.00 -12.74 -8.89
CA HIS A 91 -18.55 -14.08 -9.03
C HIS A 91 -19.89 -14.26 -8.29
N HIS A 92 -20.31 -13.29 -7.46
CA HIS A 92 -21.52 -13.43 -6.66
C HIS A 92 -22.75 -12.99 -7.46
N PRO A 93 -23.85 -13.77 -7.45
CA PRO A 93 -25.05 -13.44 -8.23
C PRO A 93 -25.75 -12.16 -7.78
N ASN A 94 -25.52 -11.72 -6.53
CA ASN A 94 -26.08 -10.49 -5.96
C ASN A 94 -25.16 -9.27 -6.15
N TRP A 95 -24.05 -9.39 -6.87
CA TRP A 95 -23.17 -8.25 -7.12
C TRP A 95 -23.88 -7.20 -7.97
N TYR A 96 -23.86 -5.94 -7.52
CA TYR A 96 -24.56 -4.85 -8.20
C TYR A 96 -24.12 -4.65 -9.66
N GLY A 97 -22.89 -5.06 -9.99
CA GLY A 97 -22.33 -5.10 -11.34
C GLY A 97 -23.21 -5.78 -12.38
N HIS A 98 -23.87 -6.88 -12.02
CA HIS A 98 -24.69 -7.68 -12.94
C HIS A 98 -26.02 -7.02 -13.31
N TYR A 99 -26.49 -6.04 -12.54
CA TYR A 99 -27.79 -5.39 -12.71
C TYR A 99 -27.67 -3.94 -13.20
N LEU A 100 -26.44 -3.44 -13.38
CA LEU A 100 -26.17 -2.06 -13.78
C LEU A 100 -26.57 -1.81 -15.23
N THR A 101 -27.34 -0.76 -15.43
CA THR A 101 -27.66 -0.15 -16.72
C THR A 101 -27.40 1.35 -16.65
N ASP A 102 -27.33 2.03 -17.80
CA ASP A 102 -27.04 3.47 -17.85
C ASP A 102 -28.11 4.35 -17.18
N SER A 103 -29.31 3.81 -16.94
CA SER A 103 -30.44 4.48 -16.28
C SER A 103 -30.76 3.94 -14.87
N SER A 104 -29.90 3.08 -14.31
CA SER A 104 -30.12 2.49 -12.99
C SER A 104 -30.03 3.53 -11.87
N LEU A 105 -31.01 3.49 -10.95
CA LEU A 105 -30.93 4.18 -9.66
C LEU A 105 -30.32 3.25 -8.62
N LEU A 106 -29.40 3.76 -7.81
CA LEU A 106 -28.69 2.98 -6.80
C LEU A 106 -29.10 3.42 -5.41
N LEU A 107 -29.55 2.47 -4.58
CA LEU A 107 -29.76 2.70 -3.15
C LEU A 107 -28.49 2.27 -2.41
N VAL A 108 -27.82 3.22 -1.76
CA VAL A 108 -26.54 2.96 -1.09
C VAL A 108 -26.57 3.42 0.36
N THR A 109 -25.80 2.75 1.21
CA THR A 109 -25.61 3.10 2.62
C THR A 109 -24.17 3.54 2.85
N ILE A 110 -23.97 4.66 3.53
CA ILE A 110 -22.64 5.13 3.94
C ILE A 110 -22.06 4.18 5.00
N ASN A 111 -20.96 3.51 4.67
CA ASN A 111 -20.39 2.43 5.47
C ASN A 111 -19.12 2.84 6.23
N GLU A 112 -18.54 3.99 5.91
CA GLU A 112 -17.37 4.55 6.59
C GLU A 112 -17.57 6.06 6.82
N PRO A 113 -16.91 6.65 7.83
CA PRO A 113 -16.89 8.09 8.01
C PRO A 113 -16.40 8.82 6.75
N LEU A 114 -16.95 10.00 6.50
CA LEU A 114 -16.59 10.83 5.36
C LEU A 114 -15.16 11.36 5.52
N THR A 115 -14.32 11.20 4.48
CA THR A 115 -12.97 11.79 4.46
C THR A 115 -12.98 13.04 3.60
N ILE A 116 -12.55 14.16 4.19
CA ILE A 116 -12.52 15.46 3.51
C ILE A 116 -11.26 15.53 2.63
N LYS A 117 -11.43 15.79 1.33
CA LYS A 117 -10.35 16.10 0.39
C LYS A 117 -10.41 17.60 0.01
N PRO A 118 -9.35 18.16 -0.63
CA PRO A 118 -9.33 19.58 -0.97
C PRO A 118 -10.55 20.08 -1.76
N HIS A 119 -11.02 19.29 -2.73
CA HIS A 119 -12.11 19.65 -3.65
C HIS A 119 -13.32 18.71 -3.61
N SER A 120 -13.28 17.66 -2.79
CA SER A 120 -14.35 16.65 -2.72
C SER A 120 -14.42 16.01 -1.35
N VAL A 121 -15.52 15.33 -1.06
CA VAL A 121 -15.65 14.47 0.12
C VAL A 121 -15.72 13.03 -0.36
N LYS A 122 -14.83 12.18 0.14
CA LYS A 122 -14.76 10.76 -0.22
C LYS A 122 -15.61 9.94 0.75
N ALA A 123 -16.43 9.03 0.23
CA ALA A 123 -17.17 8.06 1.02
C ALA A 123 -17.07 6.66 0.40
N THR A 124 -16.86 5.66 1.24
CA THR A 124 -17.06 4.26 0.86
C THR A 124 -18.49 3.87 1.21
N VAL A 125 -19.26 3.40 0.24
CA VAL A 125 -20.66 3.01 0.42
C VAL A 125 -20.90 1.56 0.03
N VAL A 126 -21.95 0.96 0.59
CA VAL A 126 -22.43 -0.37 0.18
C VAL A 126 -23.67 -0.20 -0.67
N VAL A 127 -23.68 -0.80 -1.86
CA VAL A 127 -24.84 -0.82 -2.75
C VAL A 127 -25.82 -1.88 -2.25
N THR A 128 -26.96 -1.44 -1.71
CA THR A 128 -27.99 -2.31 -1.12
C THR A 128 -29.05 -2.75 -2.14
N SER A 129 -29.31 -1.92 -3.15
CA SER A 129 -30.24 -2.27 -4.22
C SER A 129 -29.95 -1.49 -5.49
N VAL A 130 -30.21 -2.13 -6.62
CA VAL A 130 -30.24 -1.51 -7.96
C VAL A 130 -31.70 -1.45 -8.42
N ILE A 131 -32.16 -0.28 -8.84
CA ILE A 131 -33.53 -0.04 -9.29
C ILE A 131 -33.50 0.26 -10.79
N ASN A 132 -34.12 -0.62 -11.57
CA ASN A 132 -34.24 -0.50 -13.03
C ASN A 132 -35.72 -0.32 -13.39
N GLY A 133 -36.14 0.93 -13.61
CA GLY A 133 -37.55 1.25 -13.84
C GLY A 133 -38.41 0.89 -12.62
N LYS A 134 -39.23 -0.16 -12.74
CA LYS A 134 -40.09 -0.67 -11.64
C LYS A 134 -39.48 -1.84 -10.87
N GLU A 135 -38.43 -2.47 -11.39
CA GLU A 135 -37.80 -3.61 -10.75
C GLU A 135 -36.75 -3.15 -9.74
N LYS A 136 -36.79 -3.74 -8.55
CA LYS A 136 -35.79 -3.53 -7.50
C LYS A 136 -35.06 -4.83 -7.25
N HIS A 137 -33.77 -4.85 -7.59
CA HIS A 137 -32.88 -5.97 -7.36
C HIS A 137 -32.11 -5.74 -6.06
N ALA A 138 -32.19 -6.68 -5.11
CA ALA A 138 -31.41 -6.61 -3.88
C ALA A 138 -29.97 -7.02 -4.20
N THR A 139 -29.03 -6.13 -3.94
CA THR A 139 -27.62 -6.31 -4.35
C THR A 139 -26.68 -6.08 -3.19
N ALA A 140 -25.42 -6.46 -3.39
CA ALA A 140 -24.33 -6.18 -2.47
C ALA A 140 -23.07 -5.75 -3.24
N GLY A 141 -22.21 -5.01 -2.56
CA GLY A 141 -20.88 -4.65 -3.04
C GLY A 141 -20.49 -3.23 -2.65
N ASN A 142 -19.18 -2.99 -2.64
CA ASN A 142 -18.63 -1.69 -2.26
C ASN A 142 -18.55 -0.77 -3.48
N LEU A 143 -18.79 0.51 -3.25
CA LEU A 143 -18.71 1.57 -4.24
C LEU A 143 -17.99 2.78 -3.63
N LEU A 144 -17.13 3.41 -4.44
CA LEU A 144 -16.41 4.61 -4.03
C LEU A 144 -17.10 5.87 -4.55
N LEU A 145 -17.52 6.75 -3.65
CA LEU A 145 -18.19 8.00 -4.02
C LEU A 145 -17.35 9.23 -3.68
N TYR A 146 -17.46 10.23 -4.54
CA TYR A 146 -16.90 11.56 -4.34
C TYR A 146 -18.00 12.60 -4.46
N PHE A 147 -18.29 13.31 -3.38
CA PHE A 147 -19.23 14.43 -3.40
C PHE A 147 -18.49 15.73 -3.71
N ALA A 148 -19.03 16.55 -4.61
CA ALA A 148 -18.54 17.90 -4.81
C ALA A 148 -18.71 18.72 -3.52
N LYS A 149 -17.69 19.50 -3.14
CA LYS A 149 -17.66 20.23 -1.86
C LYS A 149 -18.83 21.22 -1.73
N ASP A 150 -19.18 21.91 -2.81
CA ASP A 150 -20.31 22.86 -2.87
C ASP A 150 -21.69 22.17 -2.88
N SER A 151 -21.70 20.84 -3.04
CA SER A 151 -22.90 20.00 -3.04
C SER A 151 -23.05 19.16 -1.76
N MET A 152 -22.17 19.36 -0.78
CA MET A 152 -22.19 18.65 0.49
C MET A 152 -23.31 19.19 1.39
N PRO A 153 -24.24 18.36 1.86
CA PRO A 153 -25.01 18.67 3.06
C PRO A 153 -24.11 18.50 4.27
N SER A 154 -24.22 19.43 5.22
CA SER A 154 -23.61 19.36 6.54
C SER A 154 -24.02 18.11 7.34
N ASP A 155 -25.06 17.39 6.90
CA ASP A 155 -25.78 16.42 7.73
C ASP A 155 -25.61 14.95 7.27
N LEU A 156 -24.74 14.67 6.29
CA LEU A 156 -24.45 13.28 5.89
C LEU A 156 -23.51 12.60 6.87
N HIS A 157 -23.95 11.47 7.43
CA HIS A 157 -23.21 10.71 8.42
C HIS A 157 -23.11 9.22 8.08
N TYR A 158 -22.28 8.52 8.83
CA TYR A 158 -22.22 7.06 8.79
C TYR A 158 -23.61 6.45 9.04
N GLY A 159 -24.01 5.53 8.17
CA GLY A 159 -25.30 4.85 8.23
C GLY A 159 -26.41 5.49 7.40
N ASP A 160 -26.20 6.68 6.84
CA ASP A 160 -27.20 7.33 6.00
C ASP A 160 -27.42 6.57 4.71
N VAL A 161 -28.70 6.44 4.33
CA VAL A 161 -29.10 5.82 3.09
C VAL A 161 -29.43 6.90 2.06
N ILE A 162 -28.77 6.86 0.92
CA ILE A 162 -28.96 7.80 -0.18
C ILE A 162 -29.32 7.06 -1.47
N VAL A 163 -30.07 7.74 -2.34
CA VAL A 163 -30.34 7.31 -3.71
C VAL A 163 -29.42 8.08 -4.65
N ILE A 164 -28.80 7.38 -5.59
CA ILE A 164 -27.89 7.97 -6.58
C ILE A 164 -28.44 7.71 -7.97
N ASN A 165 -28.44 8.75 -8.79
CA ASN A 165 -28.73 8.72 -10.20
C ASN A 165 -27.50 9.18 -10.99
N LYS A 166 -26.52 8.29 -11.13
CA LYS A 166 -25.28 8.60 -11.84
C LYS A 166 -24.68 7.35 -12.46
N LYS A 167 -24.25 7.46 -13.72
CA LYS A 167 -23.44 6.43 -14.38
C LYS A 167 -22.14 6.21 -13.61
N LEU A 168 -21.93 4.97 -13.18
CA LEU A 168 -20.72 4.56 -12.51
C LEU A 168 -19.56 4.45 -13.50
N GLN A 169 -18.37 4.81 -13.06
CA GLN A 169 -17.14 4.67 -13.83
C GLN A 169 -16.30 3.54 -13.24
N PRO A 170 -15.71 2.65 -14.04
CA PRO A 170 -14.74 1.70 -13.52
C PRO A 170 -13.53 2.45 -12.95
N ILE A 171 -12.98 1.94 -11.85
CA ILE A 171 -11.72 2.45 -11.31
C ILE A 171 -10.61 2.03 -12.28
N LYS A 172 -9.84 3.01 -12.78
CA LYS A 172 -8.73 2.77 -13.72
C LYS A 172 -7.42 3.26 -13.14
N ASN A 173 -6.33 2.62 -13.54
CA ASN A 173 -4.98 3.14 -13.28
C ASN A 173 -4.69 4.38 -14.16
N SER A 174 -3.80 5.25 -13.70
CA SER A 174 -3.28 6.41 -14.46
C SER A 174 -2.64 6.03 -15.80
N GLY A 175 -2.10 4.81 -15.91
CA GLY A 175 -1.37 4.33 -17.08
C GLY A 175 0.01 4.98 -17.25
N ASN A 176 0.52 5.69 -16.24
CA ASN A 176 1.89 6.18 -16.24
C ASN A 176 2.88 5.02 -15.95
N PRO A 177 4.06 4.98 -16.58
CA PRO A 177 5.04 3.91 -16.33
C PRO A 177 5.45 3.86 -14.87
N GLY A 178 5.55 2.66 -14.29
CA GLY A 178 5.94 2.48 -12.89
C GLY A 178 4.97 3.07 -11.85
N ALA A 179 3.85 3.68 -12.26
CA ALA A 179 2.90 4.28 -11.34
C ALA A 179 2.17 3.21 -10.51
N PHE A 180 1.71 3.62 -9.33
CA PHE A 180 0.95 2.76 -8.43
C PHE A 180 -0.30 2.21 -9.14
N ASP A 181 -0.44 0.89 -9.15
CA ASP A 181 -1.59 0.21 -9.74
C ASP A 181 -2.83 0.35 -8.84
N TYR A 182 -3.49 1.50 -8.95
CA TYR A 182 -4.65 1.85 -8.15
C TYR A 182 -5.86 0.97 -8.44
N GLU A 183 -6.04 0.55 -9.69
CA GLU A 183 -7.12 -0.36 -10.08
C GLU A 183 -6.97 -1.71 -9.39
N ARG A 184 -5.78 -2.31 -9.46
CA ARG A 184 -5.50 -3.56 -8.76
C ARG A 184 -5.62 -3.40 -7.24
N TYR A 185 -5.07 -2.33 -6.68
CA TYR A 185 -5.20 -2.06 -5.24
C TYR A 185 -6.65 -1.92 -4.79
N ALA A 186 -7.48 -1.21 -5.56
CA ALA A 186 -8.91 -1.06 -5.27
C ALA A 186 -9.66 -2.39 -5.36
N SER A 187 -9.32 -3.23 -6.34
CA SER A 187 -9.92 -4.57 -6.49
C SER A 187 -9.69 -5.46 -5.26
N PHE A 188 -8.53 -5.37 -4.61
CA PHE A 188 -8.23 -6.08 -3.36
C PHE A 188 -9.08 -5.61 -2.16
N GLN A 189 -9.65 -4.41 -2.24
CA GLN A 189 -10.63 -3.86 -1.31
C GLN A 189 -12.08 -4.07 -1.76
N LEU A 190 -12.29 -4.88 -2.81
CA LEU A 190 -13.58 -5.14 -3.46
C LEU A 190 -14.25 -3.86 -4.01
N LEU A 191 -13.43 -2.88 -4.40
CA LEU A 191 -13.85 -1.63 -5.04
C LEU A 191 -13.52 -1.70 -6.53
N TYR A 192 -14.55 -1.73 -7.36
CA TYR A 192 -14.41 -1.84 -8.83
C TYR A 192 -14.92 -0.60 -9.56
N HIS A 193 -15.86 0.12 -8.96
CA HIS A 193 -16.49 1.30 -9.54
C HIS A 193 -16.36 2.52 -8.62
N GLN A 194 -16.46 3.70 -9.24
CA GLN A 194 -16.51 4.99 -8.56
C GLN A 194 -17.50 5.94 -9.25
N ALA A 195 -17.97 6.95 -8.51
CA ALA A 195 -18.76 8.05 -9.09
C ALA A 195 -18.47 9.38 -8.42
N PHE A 196 -18.47 10.46 -9.21
CA PHE A 196 -18.42 11.84 -8.74
C PHE A 196 -19.82 12.45 -8.80
N LEU A 197 -20.33 12.88 -7.66
CA LEU A 197 -21.71 13.32 -7.46
C LEU A 197 -21.79 14.83 -7.24
N LYS A 198 -22.63 15.48 -8.05
CA LYS A 198 -23.12 16.84 -7.83
C LYS A 198 -24.43 16.80 -7.05
N LYS A 199 -24.91 17.96 -6.58
CA LYS A 199 -26.16 18.08 -5.81
C LYS A 199 -27.38 17.45 -6.49
N SER A 200 -27.47 17.50 -7.82
CA SER A 200 -28.58 16.89 -8.58
C SER A 200 -28.44 15.38 -8.82
N ASP A 201 -27.29 14.78 -8.52
CA ASP A 201 -27.04 13.37 -8.83
C ASP A 201 -27.48 12.43 -7.69
N TRP A 202 -27.94 12.95 -6.54
CA TRP A 202 -28.27 12.11 -5.38
C TRP A 202 -29.33 12.76 -4.46
N ILE A 203 -30.02 11.94 -3.68
CA ILE A 203 -31.07 12.37 -2.72
C ILE A 203 -30.93 11.58 -1.41
N ALA A 204 -30.97 12.26 -0.26
CA ALA A 204 -31.05 11.62 1.05
C ALA A 204 -32.44 11.01 1.28
N THR A 205 -32.50 9.77 1.75
CA THR A 205 -33.79 9.12 2.03
C THR A 205 -34.31 9.36 3.45
N ASN A 206 -33.52 10.05 4.29
CA ASN A 206 -33.72 10.17 5.74
C ASN A 206 -33.86 8.83 6.48
N ARG A 207 -33.43 7.72 5.85
CA ARG A 207 -33.33 6.42 6.48
C ARG A 207 -31.92 6.22 7.00
N PHE A 208 -31.83 5.57 8.15
CA PHE A 208 -30.58 5.21 8.79
C PHE A 208 -30.50 3.69 8.88
N SER A 209 -29.38 3.15 8.40
CA SER A 209 -29.03 1.74 8.51
C SER A 209 -27.66 1.66 9.15
N VAL A 210 -27.63 1.65 10.48
CA VAL A 210 -26.40 1.63 11.27
C VAL A 210 -26.12 0.25 11.85
N ASN A 211 -24.86 -0.16 11.81
CA ASN A 211 -24.37 -1.14 12.76
C ASN A 211 -24.10 -0.42 14.09
N TYR A 212 -24.94 -0.66 15.11
CA TYR A 212 -24.85 0.02 16.41
C TYR A 212 -23.46 -0.10 17.05
N PHE A 213 -22.77 -1.22 16.85
CA PHE A 213 -21.42 -1.40 17.36
C PHE A 213 -20.41 -0.47 16.67
N GLN A 214 -20.45 -0.38 15.34
CA GLN A 214 -19.59 0.53 14.58
C GLN A 214 -19.93 2.00 14.87
N HIS A 215 -21.21 2.33 14.99
CA HIS A 215 -21.64 3.67 15.38
C HIS A 215 -21.09 4.09 16.74
N TYR A 216 -21.14 3.20 17.73
CA TYR A 216 -20.52 3.43 19.04
C TYR A 216 -19.00 3.66 18.93
N LEU A 217 -18.29 2.82 18.17
CA LEU A 217 -16.85 2.98 17.95
C LEU A 217 -16.49 4.34 17.33
N PHE A 218 -17.23 4.78 16.30
CA PHE A 218 -17.00 6.08 15.68
C PHE A 218 -17.27 7.22 16.66
N ARG A 219 -18.36 7.16 17.43
CA ARG A 219 -18.66 8.15 18.47
C ARG A 219 -17.59 8.22 19.55
N THR A 220 -17.05 7.07 19.99
CA THR A 220 -15.95 7.05 20.95
C THR A 220 -14.67 7.65 20.35
N ARG A 221 -14.38 7.37 19.08
CA ARG A 221 -13.24 7.98 18.37
C ARG A 221 -13.40 9.50 18.27
N ASP A 222 -14.58 10.00 17.92
CA ASP A 222 -14.86 11.44 17.84
C ASP A 222 -14.71 12.12 19.21
N HIS A 223 -15.11 11.43 20.28
CA HIS A 223 -14.87 11.92 21.64
C HIS A 223 -13.37 12.02 21.96
N VAL A 224 -12.58 11.00 21.61
CA VAL A 224 -11.12 11.01 21.80
C VAL A 224 -10.48 12.14 21.00
N LEU A 225 -10.86 12.34 19.73
CA LEU A 225 -10.40 13.46 18.90
C LEU A 225 -10.73 14.81 19.55
N ALA A 226 -11.96 14.98 20.05
CA ALA A 226 -12.37 16.20 20.72
C ALA A 226 -11.53 16.50 21.98
N VAL A 227 -11.18 15.46 22.75
CA VAL A 227 -10.30 15.59 23.92
C VAL A 227 -8.89 16.01 23.51
N LEU A 228 -8.29 15.34 22.51
CA LEU A 228 -6.95 15.67 22.03
C LEU A 228 -6.91 17.12 21.52
N LYS A 229 -7.90 17.52 20.72
CA LYS A 229 -8.05 18.89 20.21
C LYS A 229 -8.25 19.94 21.31
N LYS A 230 -8.87 19.58 22.44
CA LYS A 230 -9.05 20.50 23.58
C LYS A 230 -7.74 20.77 24.32
N TYR A 231 -6.91 19.76 24.53
CA TYR A 231 -5.76 19.84 25.45
C TYR A 231 -4.39 19.90 24.76
N ILE A 232 -4.26 19.45 23.52
CA ILE A 232 -3.02 19.54 22.75
C ILE A 232 -3.06 20.79 21.88
N SER A 233 -1.94 21.52 21.85
CA SER A 233 -1.81 22.82 21.17
C SER A 233 -2.30 22.78 19.72
N ASN A 234 -3.01 23.84 19.29
CA ASN A 234 -3.54 24.03 17.93
C ASN A 234 -2.46 24.30 16.86
N LYS A 235 -1.18 24.02 17.11
CA LYS A 235 -0.22 23.88 16.01
C LYS A 235 -0.56 22.57 15.30
N ASN A 236 -1.24 22.67 14.15
CA ASN A 236 -1.78 21.52 13.41
C ASN A 236 -0.82 20.32 13.29
N SER A 237 0.50 20.56 13.20
CA SER A 237 1.52 19.52 13.10
C SER A 237 1.72 18.66 14.37
N GLU A 238 1.43 19.18 15.56
CA GLU A 238 1.54 18.42 16.82
C GLU A 238 0.27 17.60 17.07
N LEU A 239 -0.89 18.24 16.90
CA LEU A 239 -2.19 17.59 17.06
C LEU A 239 -2.33 16.41 16.09
N GLY A 240 -2.04 16.59 14.80
CA GLY A 240 -2.16 15.50 13.82
C GLY A 240 -1.26 14.30 14.13
N ILE A 241 -0.07 14.52 14.71
CA ILE A 241 0.81 13.41 15.14
C ILE A 241 0.23 12.69 16.36
N ALA A 242 -0.31 13.42 17.33
CA ALA A 242 -0.95 12.84 18.51
C ALA A 242 -2.17 11.99 18.14
N GLU A 243 -3.04 12.52 17.27
CA GLU A 243 -4.20 11.80 16.74
C GLU A 243 -3.81 10.54 15.96
N ALA A 244 -2.71 10.61 15.19
CA ALA A 244 -2.18 9.47 14.46
C ALA A 244 -1.60 8.39 15.38
N LEU A 245 -0.92 8.76 16.47
CA LEU A 245 -0.31 7.83 17.44
C LEU A 245 -1.34 7.07 18.26
N LEU A 246 -2.36 7.76 18.80
CA LEU A 246 -3.35 7.12 19.67
C LEU A 246 -4.40 6.33 18.89
N ILE A 247 -5.02 6.96 17.89
CA ILE A 247 -6.22 6.42 17.20
C ILE A 247 -6.04 6.23 15.70
N GLY A 248 -4.86 6.56 15.15
CA GLY A 248 -4.53 6.28 13.75
C GLY A 248 -5.21 7.23 12.78
N TYR A 249 -5.67 8.38 13.27
CA TYR A 249 -6.27 9.41 12.44
C TYR A 249 -5.18 10.21 11.73
N LYS A 250 -5.25 10.29 10.40
CA LYS A 250 -4.16 10.80 9.56
C LYS A 250 -4.55 12.03 8.72
N GLU A 251 -5.79 12.49 8.84
CA GLU A 251 -6.31 13.56 7.96
C GLU A 251 -5.64 14.90 8.27
N ASP A 252 -5.28 15.14 9.53
CA ASP A 252 -4.64 16.39 9.99
C ASP A 252 -3.11 16.33 9.96
N LEU A 253 -2.51 15.28 9.37
CA LEU A 253 -1.06 15.16 9.24
C LEU A 253 -0.51 16.09 8.16
N ASP A 254 0.46 16.92 8.56
CA ASP A 254 1.26 17.70 7.63
C ASP A 254 2.07 16.79 6.69
N LYS A 255 1.95 17.05 5.39
CA LYS A 255 2.51 16.17 4.35
C LYS A 255 4.03 16.20 4.30
N ASP A 256 4.64 17.36 4.53
CA ASP A 256 6.09 17.51 4.53
C ASP A 256 6.67 16.83 5.77
N LEU A 257 5.97 16.93 6.89
CA LEU A 257 6.32 16.17 8.10
C LEU A 257 6.24 14.66 7.85
N VAL A 258 5.17 14.15 7.22
CA VAL A 258 5.09 12.71 6.86
C VAL A 258 6.25 12.29 5.96
N GLN A 259 6.68 13.14 5.03
CA GLN A 259 7.85 12.88 4.19
C GLN A 259 9.13 12.82 5.02
N ALA A 260 9.33 13.73 5.97
CA ALA A 260 10.49 13.71 6.88
C ALA A 260 10.52 12.42 7.73
N TYR A 261 9.37 11.96 8.24
CA TYR A 261 9.25 10.67 8.94
C TYR A 261 9.58 9.48 8.02
N SER A 262 9.25 9.56 6.73
CA SER A 262 9.60 8.55 5.73
C SER A 262 11.11 8.52 5.45
N ASN A 263 11.71 9.68 5.19
CA ASN A 263 13.14 9.82 4.87
C ASN A 263 14.04 9.35 6.02
N THR A 264 13.60 9.55 7.26
CA THR A 264 14.34 9.16 8.47
C THR A 264 14.01 7.74 8.95
N GLY A 265 13.13 7.01 8.25
CA GLY A 265 12.84 5.59 8.52
C GLY A 265 11.91 5.31 9.71
N VAL A 266 11.14 6.31 10.15
CA VAL A 266 10.28 6.24 11.35
C VAL A 266 8.78 6.42 11.03
N VAL A 267 8.39 6.41 9.76
CA VAL A 267 6.97 6.50 9.32
C VAL A 267 6.07 5.41 9.92
N HIS A 268 6.64 4.27 10.30
CA HIS A 268 5.93 3.19 10.97
C HIS A 268 5.50 3.53 12.40
N ILE A 269 5.98 4.64 12.97
CA ILE A 269 5.58 5.10 14.31
C ILE A 269 4.24 5.82 14.24
N ILE A 270 4.04 6.71 13.25
CA ILE A 270 2.78 7.45 13.03
C ILE A 270 1.67 6.59 12.43
N ALA A 271 2.00 5.41 11.91
CA ALA A 271 1.01 4.38 11.62
C ALA A 271 0.93 3.46 12.83
N ILE A 272 -0.21 3.41 13.54
CA ILE A 272 -0.35 2.54 14.72
C ILE A 272 0.18 1.14 14.41
N SER A 273 1.23 0.78 15.13
CA SER A 273 2.06 -0.38 14.83
C SER A 273 1.88 -1.48 15.85
N GLY A 274 2.37 -2.67 15.54
CA GLY A 274 2.38 -3.80 16.49
C GLY A 274 3.18 -3.52 17.77
N LEU A 275 4.08 -2.52 17.76
CA LEU A 275 4.77 -2.06 18.96
C LEU A 275 3.78 -1.49 19.98
N HIS A 276 2.85 -0.64 19.55
CA HIS A 276 1.84 -0.02 20.42
C HIS A 276 1.00 -1.10 21.11
N LEU A 277 0.53 -2.08 20.34
CA LEU A 277 -0.25 -3.18 20.88
C LEU A 277 0.57 -4.11 21.78
N GLY A 278 1.85 -4.34 21.44
CA GLY A 278 2.77 -5.13 22.26
C GLY A 278 3.11 -4.46 23.60
N LEU A 279 3.19 -3.14 23.61
CA LEU A 279 3.40 -2.33 24.78
C LEU A 279 2.16 -2.38 25.72
N ILE A 280 0.96 -2.20 25.16
CA ILE A 280 -0.30 -2.38 25.91
C ILE A 280 -0.39 -3.79 26.48
N TYR A 281 -0.08 -4.81 25.68
CA TYR A 281 -0.01 -6.19 26.15
C TYR A 281 0.96 -6.37 27.33
N ALA A 282 2.15 -5.75 27.28
CA ALA A 282 3.13 -5.82 28.36
C ALA A 282 2.63 -5.17 29.66
N VAL A 283 1.97 -4.00 29.57
CA VAL A 283 1.39 -3.32 30.74
C VAL A 283 0.23 -4.11 31.32
N LEU A 284 -0.69 -4.60 30.49
CA LEU A 284 -1.80 -5.44 30.96
C LEU A 284 -1.29 -6.72 31.63
N LEU A 285 -0.26 -7.35 31.07
CA LEU A 285 0.38 -8.50 31.71
C LEU A 285 0.97 -8.16 33.07
N TRP A 286 1.64 -7.01 33.20
CA TRP A 286 2.21 -6.53 34.45
C TRP A 286 1.11 -6.27 35.49
N LEU A 287 0.04 -5.57 35.12
CA LEU A 287 -1.12 -5.31 35.98
C LEU A 287 -1.81 -6.61 36.43
N PHE A 288 -2.14 -7.51 35.50
CA PHE A 288 -2.82 -8.77 35.83
C PHE A 288 -1.94 -9.74 36.62
N ASN A 289 -0.60 -9.59 36.57
CA ASN A 289 0.30 -10.35 37.45
C ASN A 289 0.30 -9.86 38.90
N ARG A 290 -0.14 -8.61 39.16
CA ARG A 290 -0.25 -8.05 40.52
C ARG A 290 -1.54 -8.48 41.23
N VAL A 291 -2.58 -8.86 40.48
CA VAL A 291 -3.87 -9.27 41.03
C VAL A 291 -3.87 -10.80 41.31
N PRO A 292 -4.04 -11.26 42.56
CA PRO A 292 -3.92 -12.68 42.95
C PRO A 292 -4.87 -13.62 42.19
N TYR A 293 -6.10 -13.17 41.91
CA TYR A 293 -7.10 -13.95 41.19
C TYR A 293 -6.67 -14.29 39.75
N PHE A 294 -6.20 -13.30 39.00
CA PHE A 294 -5.70 -13.48 37.63
C PHE A 294 -4.35 -14.20 37.56
N LYS A 295 -3.59 -14.20 38.66
CA LYS A 295 -2.39 -15.03 38.81
C LYS A 295 -2.73 -16.53 38.86
N ARG A 296 -3.89 -16.90 39.43
CA ARG A 296 -4.34 -18.29 39.59
C ARG A 296 -5.13 -18.82 38.40
N SER A 297 -5.98 -18.00 37.76
CA SER A 297 -6.79 -18.40 36.61
C SER A 297 -6.14 -18.05 35.26
N ARG A 298 -5.51 -19.05 34.62
CA ARG A 298 -4.86 -18.90 33.30
C ARG A 298 -5.85 -18.52 32.19
N HIS A 299 -7.05 -19.08 32.22
CA HIS A 299 -8.09 -18.87 31.20
C HIS A 299 -8.70 -17.47 31.29
N ALA A 300 -9.06 -17.02 32.50
CA ALA A 300 -9.59 -15.67 32.70
C ALA A 300 -8.56 -14.61 32.27
N LYS A 301 -7.28 -14.83 32.60
CA LYS A 301 -6.20 -13.95 32.17
C LYS A 301 -6.07 -13.88 30.64
N ALA A 302 -6.10 -15.03 29.95
CA ALA A 302 -6.02 -15.07 28.49
C ALA A 302 -7.21 -14.35 27.84
N LEU A 303 -8.43 -14.61 28.31
CA LEU A 303 -9.66 -14.00 27.79
C LEU A 303 -9.63 -12.47 27.96
N LEU A 304 -9.28 -11.97 29.15
CA LEU A 304 -9.21 -10.54 29.40
C LEU A 304 -8.13 -9.85 28.55
N LEU A 305 -6.94 -10.45 28.42
CA LEU A 305 -5.89 -9.90 27.56
C LEU A 305 -6.39 -9.77 26.12
N ILE A 306 -7.00 -10.81 25.57
CA ILE A 306 -7.55 -10.80 24.21
C ILE A 306 -8.65 -9.73 24.11
N ALA A 307 -9.58 -9.67 25.05
CA ALA A 307 -10.66 -8.69 25.05
C ALA A 307 -10.14 -7.24 25.05
N PHE A 308 -9.22 -6.89 25.95
CA PHE A 308 -8.64 -5.53 25.99
C PHE A 308 -7.88 -5.18 24.70
N LEU A 309 -7.10 -6.11 24.14
CA LEU A 309 -6.37 -5.87 22.91
C LEU A 309 -7.31 -5.65 21.71
N TRP A 310 -8.41 -6.40 21.62
CA TRP A 310 -9.41 -6.22 20.56
C TRP A 310 -10.23 -4.95 20.74
N ILE A 311 -10.61 -4.58 21.98
CA ILE A 311 -11.28 -3.30 22.25
C ILE A 311 -10.39 -2.14 21.80
N PHE A 312 -9.10 -2.16 22.18
CA PHE A 312 -8.15 -1.15 21.71
C PHE A 312 -8.04 -1.15 20.18
N ALA A 313 -7.85 -2.33 19.55
CA ALA A 313 -7.73 -2.43 18.10
C ALA A 313 -8.92 -1.84 17.36
N LEU A 314 -10.14 -2.15 17.80
CA LEU A 314 -11.38 -1.66 17.19
C LEU A 314 -11.59 -0.16 17.43
N LEU A 315 -11.26 0.34 18.63
CA LEU A 315 -11.35 1.76 18.97
C LEU A 315 -10.38 2.62 18.15
N THR A 316 -9.21 2.09 17.82
CA THR A 316 -8.23 2.72 16.92
C THR A 316 -8.58 2.60 15.43
N GLY A 317 -9.85 2.38 15.09
CA GLY A 317 -10.33 2.31 13.71
C GLY A 317 -9.97 1.00 12.98
N ALA A 318 -9.57 -0.04 13.70
CA ALA A 318 -9.26 -1.37 13.15
C ALA A 318 -8.32 -1.36 11.94
N SER A 319 -7.35 -0.42 11.91
CA SER A 319 -6.42 -0.28 10.79
C SER A 319 -5.69 -1.61 10.52
N ALA A 320 -5.37 -1.86 9.25
CA ALA A 320 -4.81 -3.14 8.82
C ALA A 320 -3.58 -3.57 9.62
N SER A 321 -2.71 -2.63 10.03
CA SER A 321 -1.54 -2.89 10.89
C SER A 321 -1.92 -3.39 12.29
N VAL A 322 -2.91 -2.75 12.91
CA VAL A 322 -3.37 -3.07 14.27
C VAL A 322 -4.13 -4.39 14.29
N LEU A 323 -5.00 -4.64 13.30
CA LEU A 323 -5.73 -5.90 13.18
C LEU A 323 -4.78 -7.10 13.09
N ARG A 324 -3.73 -6.99 12.26
CA ARG A 324 -2.72 -8.04 12.12
C ARG A 324 -1.99 -8.31 13.42
N SER A 325 -1.64 -7.24 14.14
CA SER A 325 -1.01 -7.33 15.46
C SER A 325 -1.95 -7.97 16.49
N ALA A 326 -3.23 -7.62 16.50
CA ALA A 326 -4.24 -8.17 17.40
C ALA A 326 -4.43 -9.68 17.17
N VAL A 327 -4.48 -10.12 15.90
CA VAL A 327 -4.50 -11.55 15.56
C VAL A 327 -3.20 -12.23 16.02
N MET A 328 -2.03 -11.64 15.78
CA MET A 328 -0.76 -12.21 16.22
C MET A 328 -0.70 -12.37 17.74
N PHE A 329 -1.06 -11.34 18.52
CA PHE A 329 -1.12 -11.43 19.98
C PHE A 329 -2.19 -12.41 20.46
N THR A 330 -3.34 -12.52 19.77
CA THR A 330 -4.37 -13.53 20.08
C THR A 330 -3.79 -14.93 19.97
N VAL A 331 -3.05 -15.23 18.89
CA VAL A 331 -2.39 -16.52 18.71
C VAL A 331 -1.29 -16.74 19.75
N ILE A 332 -0.49 -15.71 20.07
CA ILE A 332 0.57 -15.81 21.09
C ILE A 332 -0.01 -16.06 22.48
N VAL A 333 -1.06 -15.34 22.88
CA VAL A 333 -1.72 -15.49 24.17
C VAL A 333 -2.40 -16.86 24.26
N THR A 334 -3.17 -17.23 23.24
CA THR A 334 -3.84 -18.54 23.21
C THR A 334 -2.80 -19.66 23.23
N GLY A 335 -1.77 -19.54 22.40
CA GLY A 335 -0.58 -20.40 22.41
C GLY A 335 -0.03 -20.57 23.82
N LYS A 336 0.39 -19.48 24.47
CA LYS A 336 1.05 -19.51 25.78
C LYS A 336 0.18 -20.09 26.91
N TYR A 337 -1.12 -19.78 26.94
CA TYR A 337 -1.98 -20.12 28.06
C TYR A 337 -2.70 -21.47 27.90
N TYR A 338 -3.02 -21.88 26.66
CA TYR A 338 -3.66 -23.18 26.37
C TYR A 338 -2.65 -24.25 25.95
N PHE A 339 -1.53 -23.88 25.32
CA PHE A 339 -0.53 -24.82 24.79
C PHE A 339 0.83 -24.57 25.45
N LYS A 340 1.25 -25.44 26.38
CA LYS A 340 2.46 -25.24 27.23
C LYS A 340 3.76 -24.88 26.48
N GLN A 341 3.88 -25.21 25.18
CA GLN A 341 5.02 -24.83 24.33
C GLN A 341 4.54 -24.46 22.92
N CYS A 342 4.60 -23.18 22.56
CA CYS A 342 4.37 -22.73 21.19
C CYS A 342 5.63 -22.09 20.62
N SER A 343 6.09 -22.55 19.46
CA SER A 343 7.17 -21.89 18.73
C SER A 343 6.68 -20.54 18.19
N VAL A 344 7.49 -19.49 18.33
CA VAL A 344 7.17 -18.16 17.78
C VAL A 344 6.91 -18.23 16.27
N TYR A 345 7.67 -19.06 15.55
CA TYR A 345 7.46 -19.31 14.13
C TYR A 345 6.10 -19.96 13.82
N ASN A 346 5.63 -20.86 14.70
CA ASN A 346 4.32 -21.47 14.55
C ASN A 346 3.21 -20.45 14.80
N SER A 347 3.34 -19.61 15.83
CA SER A 347 2.38 -18.54 16.10
C SER A 347 2.28 -17.56 14.93
N LEU A 348 3.42 -17.19 14.35
CA LEU A 348 3.47 -16.30 13.19
C LEU A 348 2.84 -16.95 11.94
N ALA A 349 3.15 -18.21 11.66
CA ALA A 349 2.54 -18.92 10.54
C ALA A 349 1.02 -19.09 10.73
N THR A 350 0.57 -19.32 11.96
CA THR A 350 -0.84 -19.42 12.31
C THR A 350 -1.57 -18.10 12.15
N SER A 351 -0.98 -16.97 12.60
CA SER A 351 -1.60 -15.66 12.41
C SER A 351 -1.69 -15.28 10.93
N ALA A 352 -0.64 -15.55 10.14
CA ALA A 352 -0.66 -15.34 8.70
C ALA A 352 -1.75 -16.17 8.02
N PHE A 353 -1.84 -17.47 8.37
CA PHE A 353 -2.86 -18.36 7.83
C PHE A 353 -4.28 -17.87 8.15
N ILE A 354 -4.57 -17.52 9.41
CA ILE A 354 -5.89 -16.99 9.81
C ILE A 354 -6.27 -15.73 9.03
N LEU A 355 -5.33 -14.80 8.86
CA LEU A 355 -5.57 -13.55 8.12
C LEU A 355 -5.81 -13.81 6.63
N LEU A 356 -5.06 -14.72 6.01
CA LEU A 356 -5.26 -15.08 4.61
C LEU A 356 -6.56 -15.86 4.39
N CYS A 357 -7.01 -16.65 5.38
CA CYS A 357 -8.34 -17.26 5.37
C CYS A 357 -9.47 -16.21 5.40
N TYR A 358 -9.26 -15.09 6.12
CA TYR A 358 -10.22 -13.99 6.15
C TYR A 358 -10.24 -13.18 4.84
N ASN A 359 -9.05 -12.84 4.33
CA ASN A 359 -8.90 -12.17 3.05
C ASN A 359 -7.60 -12.64 2.35
N PRO A 360 -7.70 -13.42 1.25
CA PRO A 360 -6.53 -13.88 0.51
C PRO A 360 -5.75 -12.73 -0.14
N TYR A 361 -6.40 -11.60 -0.41
CA TYR A 361 -5.74 -10.43 -1.04
C TYR A 361 -4.72 -9.75 -0.13
N PHE A 362 -4.68 -10.04 1.17
CA PHE A 362 -3.62 -9.57 2.07
C PHE A 362 -2.22 -10.04 1.64
N LEU A 363 -2.12 -11.07 0.80
CA LEU A 363 -0.84 -11.47 0.23
C LEU A 363 -0.17 -10.35 -0.61
N TRP A 364 -0.95 -9.46 -1.24
CA TRP A 364 -0.45 -8.32 -2.00
C TRP A 364 -0.44 -7.00 -1.20
N ASP A 365 -0.92 -7.01 0.05
CA ASP A 365 -0.86 -5.84 0.91
C ASP A 365 0.59 -5.57 1.35
N VAL A 366 1.12 -4.42 0.95
CA VAL A 366 2.50 -3.99 1.29
C VAL A 366 2.69 -3.97 2.81
N GLY A 367 1.66 -3.52 3.54
CA GLY A 367 1.67 -3.51 5.01
C GLY A 367 1.85 -4.92 5.57
N PHE A 368 1.06 -5.89 5.11
CA PHE A 368 1.12 -7.31 5.45
C PHE A 368 2.54 -7.85 5.25
N GLN A 369 3.06 -7.73 4.04
CA GLN A 369 4.39 -8.24 3.70
C GLN A 369 5.50 -7.63 4.58
N LEU A 370 5.51 -6.30 4.72
CA LEU A 370 6.52 -5.60 5.53
C LEU A 370 6.50 -6.01 7.00
N SER A 371 5.31 -6.11 7.61
CA SER A 371 5.20 -6.49 9.03
C SER A 371 5.66 -7.93 9.27
N TYR A 372 5.23 -8.88 8.44
CA TYR A 372 5.63 -10.27 8.60
C TYR A 372 7.12 -10.47 8.32
N CYS A 373 7.67 -9.85 7.28
CA CYS A 373 9.11 -9.90 7.01
C CYS A 373 9.94 -9.24 8.11
N ALA A 374 9.50 -8.11 8.67
CA ALA A 374 10.16 -7.46 9.81
C ALA A 374 10.15 -8.35 11.06
N VAL A 375 9.01 -8.96 11.40
CA VAL A 375 8.89 -9.87 12.57
C VAL A 375 9.72 -11.14 12.35
N ILE A 376 9.74 -11.72 11.14
CA ILE A 376 10.65 -12.83 10.80
C ILE A 376 12.10 -12.39 11.01
N GLY A 377 12.48 -11.22 10.51
CA GLY A 377 13.80 -10.62 10.71
C GLY A 377 14.17 -10.52 12.19
N ILE A 378 13.28 -9.95 13.02
CA ILE A 378 13.47 -9.85 14.48
C ILE A 378 13.68 -11.23 15.11
N VAL A 379 12.74 -12.15 14.92
CA VAL A 379 12.76 -13.47 15.59
C VAL A 379 13.97 -14.29 15.14
N ALA A 380 14.40 -14.12 13.89
CA ALA A 380 15.47 -14.89 13.32
C ALA A 380 16.85 -14.28 13.61
N LEU A 381 17.01 -12.95 13.58
CA LEU A 381 18.33 -12.28 13.63
C LEU A 381 18.66 -11.60 14.97
N GLN A 382 17.66 -11.07 15.69
CA GLN A 382 17.90 -10.20 16.86
C GLN A 382 18.78 -10.86 17.91
N GLN A 383 18.50 -12.12 18.27
CA GLN A 383 19.25 -12.84 19.29
C GLN A 383 20.72 -13.07 18.90
N PHE A 384 20.99 -13.23 17.60
CA PHE A 384 22.37 -13.40 17.11
C PHE A 384 23.12 -12.08 17.13
N ILE A 385 22.48 -10.97 16.76
CA ILE A 385 23.06 -9.63 16.81
C ILE A 385 23.35 -9.25 18.27
N PHE A 386 22.36 -9.39 19.15
CA PHE A 386 22.47 -8.99 20.55
C PHE A 386 23.62 -9.69 21.29
N ARG A 387 23.80 -11.00 21.08
CA ARG A 387 24.84 -11.80 21.75
C ARG A 387 26.26 -11.49 21.29
N LYS A 388 26.46 -10.76 20.18
CA LYS A 388 27.81 -10.43 19.69
C LYS A 388 28.53 -9.44 20.58
N TRP A 389 27.80 -8.50 21.17
CA TRP A 389 28.37 -7.52 22.07
C TRP A 389 27.72 -7.64 23.44
N TYR A 390 28.48 -8.18 24.40
CA TYR A 390 28.04 -8.19 25.78
C TYR A 390 28.32 -6.84 26.43
N ILE A 391 27.26 -6.19 26.91
CA ILE A 391 27.34 -4.93 27.63
C ILE A 391 26.90 -5.16 29.09
N LYS A 392 27.80 -4.80 30.03
CA LYS A 392 27.62 -5.05 31.47
C LYS A 392 26.62 -4.09 32.11
N ASN A 393 26.69 -2.79 31.79
CA ASN A 393 25.82 -1.77 32.38
C ASN A 393 24.39 -1.86 31.81
N TRP A 394 23.40 -1.66 32.68
CA TRP A 394 21.99 -1.72 32.30
C TRP A 394 21.61 -0.74 31.18
N PRO A 395 21.99 0.57 31.22
CA PRO A 395 21.62 1.51 30.15
C PRO A 395 22.20 1.12 28.79
N GLY A 396 23.49 0.79 28.75
CA GLY A 396 24.16 0.36 27.51
C GLY A 396 23.54 -0.92 26.94
N ARG A 397 23.15 -1.87 27.81
CA ARG A 397 22.44 -3.08 27.39
C ARG A 397 21.08 -2.79 26.77
N GLN A 398 20.32 -1.83 27.29
CA GLN A 398 19.03 -1.44 26.71
C GLN A 398 19.20 -0.79 25.34
N ILE A 399 20.15 0.16 25.22
CA ILE A 399 20.49 0.80 23.94
C ILE A 399 20.89 -0.26 22.90
N TRP A 400 21.76 -1.20 23.27
CA TRP A 400 22.16 -2.28 22.38
C TRP A 400 21.01 -3.23 22.03
N SER A 401 20.11 -3.50 22.98
CA SER A 401 18.89 -4.26 22.69
C SER A 401 18.03 -3.56 21.64
N MET A 402 17.81 -2.24 21.76
CA MET A 402 17.05 -1.46 20.78
C MET A 402 17.72 -1.48 19.40
N ILE A 403 19.03 -1.22 19.35
CA ILE A 403 19.83 -1.30 18.12
C ILE A 403 19.69 -2.69 17.48
N SER A 404 19.81 -3.76 18.26
CA SER A 404 19.72 -5.13 17.75
C SER A 404 18.35 -5.47 17.17
N VAL A 405 17.26 -4.97 17.76
CA VAL A 405 15.89 -5.14 17.25
C VAL A 405 15.72 -4.35 15.95
N THR A 406 16.14 -3.08 15.93
CA THR A 406 16.03 -2.20 14.76
C THR A 406 16.82 -2.75 13.56
N LEU A 407 18.04 -3.24 13.78
CA LEU A 407 18.84 -3.88 12.72
C LEU A 407 18.19 -5.17 12.20
N ALA A 408 17.67 -6.02 13.09
CA ALA A 408 17.02 -7.27 12.72
C ALA A 408 15.73 -7.04 11.93
N ALA A 409 14.90 -6.09 12.37
CA ALA A 409 13.67 -5.70 11.68
C ALA A 409 13.98 -5.11 10.29
N GLN A 410 14.95 -4.18 10.23
CA GLN A 410 15.34 -3.55 8.98
C GLN A 410 15.91 -4.56 7.99
N ALA A 411 16.75 -5.50 8.42
CA ALA A 411 17.30 -6.54 7.56
C ALA A 411 16.19 -7.39 6.91
N GLY A 412 15.12 -7.72 7.65
CA GLY A 412 13.97 -8.45 7.11
C GLY A 412 13.11 -7.64 6.14
N ALA A 413 12.90 -6.35 6.44
CA ALA A 413 12.09 -5.44 5.62
C ALA A 413 12.83 -4.87 4.40
N PHE A 414 14.17 -4.83 4.43
CA PHE A 414 15.01 -4.11 3.49
C PHE A 414 14.71 -4.40 2.01
N PRO A 415 14.65 -5.67 1.53
CA PRO A 415 14.41 -5.93 0.11
C PRO A 415 13.04 -5.42 -0.37
N LEU A 416 12.01 -5.51 0.48
CA LEU A 416 10.67 -5.00 0.15
C LEU A 416 10.60 -3.48 0.23
N CYS A 417 11.31 -2.85 1.17
CA CYS A 417 11.38 -1.40 1.24
C CYS A 417 11.97 -0.81 -0.04
N ILE A 418 13.06 -1.40 -0.56
CA ILE A 418 13.64 -0.97 -1.84
C ILE A 418 12.67 -1.24 -2.98
N TYR A 419 12.01 -2.40 -3.01
CA TYR A 419 11.08 -2.77 -4.08
C TYR A 419 9.87 -1.83 -4.19
N TYR A 420 9.23 -1.48 -3.07
CA TYR A 420 8.01 -0.67 -3.09
C TYR A 420 8.25 0.83 -2.98
N PHE A 421 9.24 1.25 -2.19
CA PHE A 421 9.46 2.67 -1.90
C PHE A 421 10.66 3.24 -2.65
N HIS A 422 11.49 2.40 -3.29
CA HIS A 422 12.66 2.81 -4.06
C HIS A 422 13.63 3.72 -3.30
N GLN A 423 13.63 3.61 -1.97
CA GLN A 423 14.41 4.44 -1.09
C GLN A 423 14.85 3.63 0.13
N PHE A 424 16.00 4.00 0.69
CA PHE A 424 16.51 3.45 1.93
C PHE A 424 16.86 4.57 2.91
N PRO A 425 16.19 4.65 4.08
CA PRO A 425 16.52 5.63 5.10
C PRO A 425 17.83 5.21 5.78
N ASN A 426 18.90 6.02 5.65
CA ASN A 426 20.22 5.70 6.18
C ASN A 426 20.31 5.96 7.69
N LEU A 427 19.59 6.97 8.17
CA LEU A 427 19.64 7.41 9.57
C LEU A 427 18.64 6.69 10.49
N PHE A 428 17.98 5.64 9.98
CA PHE A 428 16.95 4.88 10.70
C PHE A 428 17.40 4.42 12.09
N LEU A 429 18.68 4.10 12.29
CA LEU A 429 19.16 3.61 13.57
C LEU A 429 19.14 4.70 14.66
N PHE A 430 19.64 5.88 14.33
CA PHE A 430 19.73 7.01 15.25
C PHE A 430 18.36 7.61 15.54
N THR A 431 17.53 7.72 14.51
CA THR A 431 16.17 8.24 14.63
C THR A 431 15.33 7.33 15.51
N ASN A 432 15.31 6.01 15.25
CA ASN A 432 14.59 5.04 16.06
C ASN A 432 15.04 4.99 17.52
N LEU A 433 16.32 5.25 17.82
CA LEU A 433 16.82 5.26 19.20
C LEU A 433 16.14 6.33 20.07
N VAL A 434 15.73 7.45 19.46
CA VAL A 434 15.06 8.56 20.15
C VAL A 434 13.54 8.49 20.00
N THR A 435 13.05 8.26 18.77
CA THR A 435 11.61 8.35 18.45
C THR A 435 10.79 7.19 19.01
N VAL A 436 11.34 5.97 19.08
CA VAL A 436 10.63 4.81 19.63
C VAL A 436 10.35 4.95 21.13
N PRO A 437 11.32 5.31 22.00
CA PRO A 437 11.01 5.62 23.39
C PRO A 437 10.06 6.81 23.54
N LEU A 438 10.26 7.88 22.77
CA LEU A 438 9.46 9.09 22.89
C LEU A 438 7.99 8.85 22.49
N SER A 439 7.75 8.13 21.39
CA SER A 439 6.39 7.71 20.99
C SER A 439 5.73 6.79 22.01
N THR A 440 6.49 5.94 22.71
CA THR A 440 5.98 5.14 23.84
C THR A 440 5.50 6.03 25.00
N ILE A 441 6.26 7.07 25.34
CA ILE A 441 5.87 8.04 26.38
C ILE A 441 4.63 8.81 25.96
N ILE A 442 4.58 9.28 24.70
CA ILE A 442 3.46 10.02 24.14
C ILE A 442 2.19 9.16 24.17
N LEU A 443 2.24 7.92 23.65
CA LEU A 443 1.10 7.01 23.63
C LEU A 443 0.50 6.80 25.03
N PHE A 444 1.34 6.52 26.03
CA PHE A 444 0.83 6.33 27.40
C PHE A 444 0.33 7.63 28.02
N GLY A 445 0.99 8.75 27.74
CA GLY A 445 0.54 10.05 28.21
C GLY A 445 -0.81 10.43 27.58
N GLU A 446 -1.06 10.09 26.32
CA GLU A 446 -2.34 10.27 25.64
C GLU A 446 -3.43 9.38 26.25
N ILE A 447 -3.15 8.11 26.52
CA ILE A 447 -4.09 7.22 27.24
C ILE A 447 -4.40 7.80 28.63
N LEU A 448 -3.38 8.30 29.35
CA LEU A 448 -3.57 8.94 30.64
C LEU A 448 -4.40 10.23 30.53
N LEU A 449 -4.17 11.04 29.49
CA LEU A 449 -4.92 12.25 29.23
C LEU A 449 -6.42 11.94 29.09
N ILE A 450 -6.79 10.89 28.33
CA ILE A 450 -8.18 10.45 28.21
C ILE A 450 -8.77 10.09 29.58
N ILE A 451 -8.03 9.36 30.42
CA ILE A 451 -8.48 8.93 31.75
C ILE A 451 -8.69 10.12 32.69
N VAL A 452 -7.80 11.12 32.66
CA VAL A 452 -7.83 12.27 33.59
C VAL A 452 -8.63 13.47 33.08
N THR A 453 -9.32 13.34 31.95
CA THR A 453 -10.14 14.41 31.35
C THR A 453 -11.11 15.07 32.32
N ALA A 454 -11.63 14.32 33.30
CA ALA A 454 -12.51 14.84 34.35
C ALA A 454 -11.84 15.90 35.26
N PHE A 455 -10.50 15.92 35.32
CA PHE A 455 -9.71 16.86 36.12
C PHE A 455 -9.02 17.87 35.19
N GLU A 456 -9.72 18.96 34.86
CA GLU A 456 -9.29 19.89 33.80
C GLU A 456 -7.88 20.45 33.98
N THR A 457 -7.48 20.81 35.20
CA THR A 457 -6.13 21.32 35.48
C THR A 457 -5.05 20.29 35.17
N LEU A 458 -5.24 19.03 35.61
CA LEU A 458 -4.29 17.95 35.36
C LEU A 458 -4.24 17.61 33.87
N ALA A 459 -5.39 17.54 33.21
CA ALA A 459 -5.49 17.31 31.77
C ALA A 459 -4.80 18.42 30.95
N THR A 460 -4.90 19.67 31.38
CA THR A 460 -4.23 20.81 30.74
C THR A 460 -2.71 20.71 30.86
N TRP A 461 -2.18 20.45 32.06
CA TRP A 461 -0.73 20.28 32.24
C TRP A 461 -0.18 19.07 31.47
N LEU A 462 -0.92 17.97 31.45
CA LEU A 462 -0.55 16.80 30.64
C LEU A 462 -0.61 17.10 29.14
N GLY A 463 -1.62 17.83 28.66
CA GLY A 463 -1.73 18.26 27.26
C GLY A 463 -0.56 19.12 26.81
N ILE A 464 -0.11 20.07 27.66
CA ILE A 464 1.09 20.88 27.42
C ILE A 464 2.34 20.01 27.35
N ALA A 465 2.51 19.08 28.31
CA ALA A 465 3.65 18.16 28.34
C ALA A 465 3.69 17.23 27.11
N LEU A 466 2.52 16.75 26.66
CA LEU A 466 2.37 15.95 25.45
C LEU A 466 2.71 16.75 24.20
N SER A 467 2.16 17.97 24.05
CA SER A 467 2.49 18.89 22.95
C SER A 467 4.00 19.16 22.88
N ALA A 468 4.65 19.43 24.02
CA ALA A 468 6.10 19.60 24.08
C ALA A 468 6.87 18.33 23.67
N SER A 469 6.39 17.15 24.05
CA SER A 469 7.00 15.86 23.71
C SER A 469 6.87 15.54 22.21
N VAL A 470 5.70 15.79 21.61
CA VAL A 470 5.47 15.66 20.17
C VAL A 470 6.33 16.67 19.41
N ASN A 471 6.40 17.92 19.88
CA ASN A 471 7.24 18.95 19.28
C ASN A 471 8.73 18.54 19.28
N LEU A 472 9.22 18.01 20.40
CA LEU A 472 10.58 17.47 20.51
C LEU A 472 10.81 16.35 19.49
N MET A 473 9.88 15.41 19.38
CA MET A 473 9.96 14.30 18.41
C MET A 473 10.05 14.84 16.97
N ASN A 474 9.19 15.79 16.62
CA ASN A 474 9.18 16.42 15.30
C ASN A 474 10.50 17.16 15.00
N ARG A 475 11.04 17.91 15.96
CA ARG A 475 12.34 18.59 15.79
C ARG A 475 13.49 17.62 15.56
N VAL A 476 13.53 16.50 16.30
CA VAL A 476 14.56 15.47 16.12
C VAL A 476 14.49 14.88 14.71
N ILE A 477 13.28 14.62 14.21
CA ILE A 477 13.08 14.06 12.87
C ILE A 477 13.49 15.05 11.79
N ILE A 478 13.02 16.30 11.89
CA ILE A 478 13.39 17.36 10.94
C ILE A 478 14.90 17.60 10.95
N PHE A 479 15.54 17.58 12.13
CA PHE A 479 16.99 17.69 12.25
C PHE A 479 17.73 16.60 11.48
N PHE A 480 17.30 15.34 11.60
CA PHE A 480 17.93 14.24 10.86
C PHE A 480 17.58 14.24 9.36
N ASP A 481 16.42 14.77 8.97
CA ASP A 481 16.01 14.85 7.57
C ASP A 481 16.85 15.85 6.76
N GLN A 482 17.34 16.92 7.41
CA GLN A 482 18.16 17.98 6.78
C GLN A 482 19.50 17.49 6.21
N PHE A 483 20.02 16.35 6.68
CA PHE A 483 21.27 15.80 6.15
C PHE A 483 21.08 15.29 4.73
N SER A 484 21.98 15.68 3.81
CA SER A 484 21.92 15.29 2.39
C SER A 484 21.98 13.78 2.14
N PHE A 485 22.51 13.01 3.11
CA PHE A 485 22.60 11.56 3.06
C PHE A 485 21.53 10.86 3.92
N SER A 486 20.51 11.58 4.43
CA SER A 486 19.46 11.02 5.29
C SER A 486 18.74 9.84 4.63
N VAL A 487 18.53 9.92 3.31
CA VAL A 487 17.90 8.91 2.48
C VAL A 487 18.72 8.65 1.22
N TRP A 488 18.89 7.39 0.86
CA TRP A 488 19.25 7.01 -0.50
C TRP A 488 17.96 6.83 -1.30
N ASP A 489 17.80 7.64 -2.35
CA ASP A 489 16.59 7.69 -3.18
C ASP A 489 16.87 7.15 -4.59
N ASN A 490 15.82 6.87 -5.35
CA ASN A 490 15.85 6.34 -6.72
C ASN A 490 16.57 4.99 -6.87
N ILE A 491 16.39 4.11 -5.88
CA ILE A 491 16.91 2.75 -5.92
C ILE A 491 15.94 1.88 -6.72
N TYR A 492 16.33 1.52 -7.94
CA TYR A 492 15.56 0.60 -8.76
C TYR A 492 15.70 -0.84 -8.27
N ALA A 493 14.57 -1.50 -8.03
CA ALA A 493 14.50 -2.95 -7.83
C ALA A 493 13.23 -3.50 -8.48
N ASN A 494 13.37 -4.67 -9.09
CA ASN A 494 12.26 -5.42 -9.64
C ASN A 494 12.04 -6.70 -8.84
N ILE A 495 10.97 -7.44 -9.16
CA ILE A 495 10.60 -8.64 -8.40
C ILE A 495 11.74 -9.67 -8.33
N PHE A 496 12.53 -9.82 -9.40
CA PHE A 496 13.63 -10.77 -9.47
C PHE A 496 14.82 -10.34 -8.61
N THR A 497 15.23 -9.07 -8.70
CA THR A 497 16.32 -8.56 -7.86
C THR A 497 15.94 -8.58 -6.38
N THR A 498 14.68 -8.33 -6.03
CA THR A 498 14.15 -8.48 -4.66
C THR A 498 14.25 -9.92 -4.14
N TRP A 499 13.88 -10.92 -4.94
CA TRP A 499 14.02 -12.32 -4.54
C TRP A 499 15.48 -12.76 -4.41
N LEU A 500 16.36 -12.27 -5.27
CA LEU A 500 17.80 -12.51 -5.16
C LEU A 500 18.38 -11.89 -3.88
N LEU A 501 17.96 -10.67 -3.51
CA LEU A 501 18.34 -10.04 -2.25
C LEU A 501 17.85 -10.85 -1.04
N TYR A 502 16.61 -11.35 -1.06
CA TYR A 502 16.14 -12.29 -0.03
C TYR A 502 16.97 -13.59 -0.01
N GLY A 503 17.35 -14.11 -1.17
CA GLY A 503 18.25 -15.25 -1.31
C GLY A 503 19.62 -14.99 -0.67
N VAL A 504 20.23 -13.83 -0.91
CA VAL A 504 21.47 -13.38 -0.28
C VAL A 504 21.29 -13.32 1.23
N LEU A 505 20.26 -12.62 1.73
CA LEU A 505 20.00 -12.47 3.17
C LEU A 505 19.81 -13.82 3.86
N PHE A 506 18.96 -14.70 3.30
CA PHE A 506 18.69 -16.02 3.86
C PHE A 506 19.95 -16.91 3.86
N CYS A 507 20.69 -16.93 2.76
CA CYS A 507 21.91 -17.74 2.64
C CYS A 507 23.04 -17.23 3.54
N MET A 508 23.25 -15.92 3.59
CA MET A 508 24.22 -15.29 4.48
C MET A 508 23.86 -15.53 5.95
N MET A 509 22.57 -15.47 6.28
CA MET A 509 22.08 -15.81 7.61
C MET A 509 22.30 -17.28 7.96
N ALA A 510 21.93 -18.19 7.06
CA ALA A 510 22.11 -19.63 7.27
C ALA A 510 23.60 -20.00 7.40
N TRP A 511 24.47 -19.36 6.61
CA TRP A 511 25.91 -19.45 6.77
C TRP A 511 26.38 -18.86 8.11
N TRP A 512 25.89 -17.69 8.49
CA TRP A 512 26.27 -17.05 9.75
C TRP A 512 25.97 -17.94 10.96
N MET A 513 24.78 -18.58 10.95
CA MET A 513 24.29 -19.44 12.03
C MET A 513 24.99 -20.80 12.06
N ASN A 514 25.13 -21.47 10.91
CA ASN A 514 25.58 -22.87 10.85
C ASN A 514 27.03 -23.03 10.36
N LYS A 515 27.70 -21.94 9.97
CA LYS A 515 29.02 -21.91 9.33
C LYS A 515 29.13 -22.83 8.10
N ASN A 516 28.00 -23.06 7.43
CA ASN A 516 27.92 -23.98 6.28
C ASN A 516 28.44 -23.30 5.00
N LYS A 517 29.56 -23.80 4.46
CA LYS A 517 30.18 -23.30 3.22
C LYS A 517 29.26 -23.33 2.00
N TYR A 518 28.33 -24.29 1.90
CA TYR A 518 27.38 -24.37 0.78
C TYR A 518 26.38 -23.23 0.80
N MET A 519 25.97 -22.77 1.98
CA MET A 519 25.07 -21.61 2.12
C MET A 519 25.80 -20.33 1.74
N LEU A 520 27.07 -20.16 2.11
CA LEU A 520 27.88 -19.03 1.66
C LEU A 520 27.99 -18.99 0.14
N ARG A 521 28.33 -20.12 -0.50
CA ARG A 521 28.42 -20.24 -1.96
C ARG A 521 27.09 -19.89 -2.63
N SER A 522 25.98 -20.40 -2.12
CA SER A 522 24.64 -20.10 -2.63
C SER A 522 24.32 -18.60 -2.50
N GLY A 523 24.68 -17.98 -1.37
CA GLY A 523 24.53 -16.54 -1.17
C GLY A 523 25.36 -15.71 -2.14
N LEU A 524 26.61 -16.12 -2.41
CA LEU A 524 27.46 -15.48 -3.42
C LEU A 524 26.92 -15.64 -4.84
N ILE A 525 26.34 -16.80 -5.18
CA ILE A 525 25.67 -17.01 -6.47
C ILE A 525 24.47 -16.07 -6.61
N CYS A 526 23.63 -15.95 -5.58
CA CYS A 526 22.52 -14.98 -5.60
C CYS A 526 23.02 -13.54 -5.75
N LEU A 527 24.14 -13.19 -5.10
CA LEU A 527 24.74 -11.86 -5.20
C LEU A 527 25.31 -11.59 -6.61
N LEU A 528 25.96 -12.59 -7.23
CA LEU A 528 26.42 -12.52 -8.61
C LEU A 528 25.24 -12.39 -9.59
N GLY A 529 24.17 -13.14 -9.38
CA GLY A 529 22.94 -12.99 -10.17
C GLY A 529 22.32 -11.59 -10.03
N PHE A 530 22.31 -11.05 -8.80
CA PHE A 530 21.85 -9.69 -8.54
C PHE A 530 22.71 -8.66 -9.29
N ALA A 531 24.03 -8.75 -9.17
CA ALA A 531 24.96 -7.88 -9.88
C ALA A 531 24.81 -8.01 -11.41
N GLY A 532 24.66 -9.23 -11.92
CA GLY A 532 24.46 -9.51 -13.35
C GLY A 532 23.18 -8.87 -13.90
N LEU A 533 22.05 -8.96 -13.19
CA LEU A 533 20.81 -8.28 -13.60
C LEU A 533 20.96 -6.75 -13.58
N HIS A 534 21.67 -6.19 -12.61
CA HIS A 534 21.95 -4.76 -12.58
C HIS A 534 22.86 -4.31 -13.72
N VAL A 535 23.88 -5.10 -14.07
CA VAL A 535 24.74 -4.83 -15.23
C VAL A 535 23.94 -4.92 -16.54
N SER A 536 23.09 -5.94 -16.69
CA SER A 536 22.21 -6.07 -17.87
C SER A 536 21.30 -4.86 -18.00
N GLY A 537 20.63 -4.46 -16.92
CA GLY A 537 19.80 -3.26 -16.90
C GLY A 537 20.60 -1.99 -17.18
N PHE A 538 21.85 -1.90 -16.70
CA PHE A 538 22.74 -0.78 -17.02
C PHE A 538 23.11 -0.71 -18.50
N ILE A 539 23.29 -1.85 -19.18
CA ILE A 539 23.54 -1.89 -20.62
C ILE A 539 22.32 -1.42 -21.40
N GLU A 540 21.11 -1.91 -21.05
CA GLU A 540 19.84 -1.45 -21.63
C GLU A 540 19.64 0.05 -21.43
N LEU A 541 19.97 0.56 -20.23
CA LEU A 541 19.92 1.98 -19.94
C LEU A 541 20.81 2.81 -20.86
N GLN A 542 22.01 2.34 -21.24
CA GLN A 542 22.87 3.11 -22.15
C GLN A 542 22.27 3.27 -23.55
N GLN A 543 21.31 2.43 -23.93
CA GLN A 543 20.59 2.49 -25.20
C GLN A 543 19.25 3.23 -25.09
N GLN A 544 18.81 3.57 -23.88
CA GLN A 544 17.51 4.19 -23.64
C GLN A 544 17.40 5.58 -24.25
N LYS A 545 16.41 5.75 -25.13
CA LYS A 545 15.99 7.03 -25.73
C LYS A 545 14.48 7.07 -25.81
N LYS A 546 13.82 7.85 -24.96
CA LYS A 546 12.36 7.86 -24.87
C LYS A 546 11.83 9.28 -24.66
N VAL A 547 10.66 9.55 -25.25
CA VAL A 547 9.84 10.73 -24.91
C VAL A 547 8.57 10.23 -24.22
N ILE A 548 8.26 10.77 -23.06
CA ILE A 548 7.09 10.36 -22.27
C ILE A 548 6.21 11.56 -22.03
N ILE A 549 4.95 11.45 -22.46
CA ILE A 549 3.91 12.43 -22.20
C ILE A 549 2.99 11.82 -21.13
N TYR A 550 3.03 12.40 -19.94
CA TYR A 550 2.41 11.84 -18.74
C TYR A 550 0.92 12.14 -18.63
N ASN A 551 0.18 11.22 -18.02
CA ASN A 551 -1.19 11.44 -17.56
C ASN A 551 -1.17 12.14 -16.20
N VAL A 552 -1.18 13.47 -16.23
CA VAL A 552 -1.32 14.31 -15.03
C VAL A 552 -2.53 15.19 -15.20
N SER A 553 -3.60 14.88 -14.46
CA SER A 553 -4.86 15.62 -14.54
C SER A 553 -4.64 17.14 -14.44
N LYS A 554 -5.14 17.88 -15.43
CA LYS A 554 -5.06 19.35 -15.57
C LYS A 554 -3.67 19.93 -15.85
N HIS A 555 -2.65 19.09 -16.08
CA HIS A 555 -1.28 19.56 -16.25
C HIS A 555 -0.59 18.98 -17.48
N LYS A 556 0.24 19.81 -18.12
CA LYS A 556 1.20 19.36 -19.13
C LYS A 556 2.47 18.87 -18.45
N ALA A 557 2.91 17.66 -18.77
CA ALA A 557 4.12 17.07 -18.18
C ALA A 557 4.77 16.08 -19.16
N ILE A 558 6.04 16.34 -19.51
CA ILE A 558 6.76 15.58 -20.53
C ILE A 558 8.22 15.42 -20.09
N ASP A 559 8.76 14.20 -20.21
CA ASP A 559 10.19 13.94 -20.05
C ASP A 559 10.80 13.49 -21.38
N PHE A 560 11.90 14.13 -21.78
CA PHE A 560 12.83 13.62 -22.79
C PHE A 560 13.96 12.90 -22.07
N ILE A 561 14.11 11.60 -22.33
CA ILE A 561 15.01 10.72 -21.60
C ILE A 561 16.09 10.19 -22.54
N GLU A 562 17.35 10.38 -22.16
CA GLU A 562 18.53 9.82 -22.80
C GLU A 562 19.40 9.19 -21.71
N LYS A 563 19.62 7.88 -21.80
CA LYS A 563 20.36 7.12 -20.79
C LYS A 563 19.74 7.27 -19.39
N ASP A 564 20.53 7.72 -18.41
CA ASP A 564 20.11 8.04 -17.04
C ASP A 564 19.72 9.51 -16.85
N GLN A 565 19.73 10.31 -17.92
CA GLN A 565 19.44 11.73 -17.92
C GLN A 565 18.03 12.02 -18.45
N PHE A 566 17.41 13.05 -17.92
CA PHE A 566 16.15 13.57 -18.45
C PHE A 566 16.09 15.10 -18.44
N VAL A 567 15.39 15.64 -19.44
CA VAL A 567 14.97 17.04 -19.51
C VAL A 567 13.44 17.06 -19.40
N PHE A 568 12.94 17.75 -18.38
CA PHE A 568 11.50 17.92 -18.17
C PHE A 568 11.00 19.18 -18.86
N THR A 569 9.86 19.09 -19.55
CA THR A 569 9.11 20.24 -20.03
C THR A 569 7.63 20.10 -19.68
N GLY A 570 7.00 21.18 -19.23
CA GLY A 570 5.63 21.14 -18.72
C GLY A 570 5.32 22.32 -17.81
N ASP A 571 4.22 22.20 -17.07
CA ASP A 571 3.76 23.25 -16.18
C ASP A 571 4.69 23.42 -14.96
N SER A 572 4.85 24.66 -14.49
CA SER A 572 5.71 25.00 -13.35
C SER A 572 5.36 24.25 -12.06
N ALA A 573 4.07 23.92 -11.87
CA ALA A 573 3.59 23.12 -10.75
C ALA A 573 4.24 21.72 -10.66
N MET A 574 4.69 21.17 -11.80
CA MET A 574 5.35 19.86 -11.88
C MET A 574 6.89 19.94 -11.84
N MET A 575 7.45 21.14 -11.91
CA MET A 575 8.90 21.38 -11.88
C MET A 575 9.47 21.35 -10.45
N GLN A 576 8.69 21.81 -9.46
CA GLN A 576 9.13 21.83 -8.07
C GLN A 576 9.13 20.43 -7.46
N LYS A 577 10.18 20.11 -6.68
CA LYS A 577 10.20 18.88 -5.88
C LYS A 577 9.05 18.94 -4.87
N GLY A 578 8.15 17.97 -4.93
CA GLY A 578 6.98 17.92 -4.07
C GLY A 578 6.14 16.68 -4.31
N GLN A 579 5.04 16.56 -3.55
CA GLN A 579 4.19 15.36 -3.56
C GLN A 579 3.63 15.03 -4.96
N GLN A 580 3.26 16.03 -5.76
CA GLN A 580 2.72 15.80 -7.11
C GLN A 580 3.75 15.16 -8.03
N GLN A 581 4.98 15.68 -8.06
CA GLN A 581 6.07 15.07 -8.82
C GLN A 581 6.38 13.65 -8.31
N ASN A 582 6.41 13.45 -6.99
CA ASN A 582 6.65 12.14 -6.37
C ASN A 582 5.58 11.11 -6.72
N PHE A 583 4.35 11.54 -6.94
CA PHE A 583 3.23 10.66 -7.25
C PHE A 583 3.11 10.35 -8.76
N TYR A 584 3.31 11.34 -9.63
CA TYR A 584 3.05 11.19 -11.07
C TYR A 584 4.29 10.91 -11.91
N LEU A 585 5.43 11.56 -11.62
CA LEU A 585 6.62 11.55 -12.50
C LEU A 585 7.72 10.64 -11.96
N LYS A 586 7.99 10.73 -10.65
CA LYS A 586 9.05 9.98 -9.97
C LYS A 586 8.95 8.46 -10.21
N PRO A 587 7.78 7.80 -10.16
CA PRO A 587 7.70 6.36 -10.38
C PRO A 587 8.19 5.93 -11.77
N ALA A 588 7.85 6.69 -12.82
CA ALA A 588 8.31 6.43 -14.17
C ALA A 588 9.82 6.68 -14.32
N ARG A 589 10.31 7.78 -13.75
CA ARG A 589 11.73 8.10 -13.73
C ARG A 589 12.54 7.01 -13.01
N ILE A 590 12.03 6.44 -11.92
CA ILE A 590 12.68 5.30 -11.25
C ILE A 590 12.62 4.04 -12.11
N ALA A 591 11.46 3.72 -12.68
CA ALA A 591 11.29 2.53 -13.51
C ALA A 591 12.24 2.53 -14.73
N LEU A 592 12.51 3.72 -15.27
CA LEU A 592 13.44 3.97 -16.37
C LEU A 592 14.85 4.36 -15.89
N GLN A 593 15.06 4.39 -14.58
CA GLN A 593 16.31 4.78 -13.90
C GLN A 593 16.88 6.13 -14.39
N ALA A 594 16.01 7.03 -14.84
CA ALA A 594 16.31 8.39 -15.25
C ALA A 594 16.43 9.29 -14.01
N SER A 595 17.61 9.25 -13.38
CA SER A 595 17.86 9.88 -12.08
C SER A 595 18.44 11.29 -12.17
N LYS A 596 19.06 11.65 -13.30
CA LYS A 596 19.77 12.93 -13.46
C LYS A 596 18.94 13.93 -14.26
N SER A 597 18.45 14.97 -13.59
CA SER A 597 17.83 16.10 -14.28
C SER A 597 18.91 17.00 -14.89
N VAL A 598 18.81 17.28 -16.18
CA VAL A 598 19.71 18.17 -16.91
C VAL A 598 18.91 19.33 -17.51
N LYS A 599 19.54 20.50 -17.71
CA LYS A 599 18.89 21.66 -18.32
C LYS A 599 18.62 21.48 -19.82
N SER A 600 19.51 20.79 -20.53
CA SER A 600 19.38 20.49 -21.95
C SER A 600 20.13 19.20 -22.30
N LEU A 601 19.71 18.54 -23.38
CA LEU A 601 20.43 17.43 -23.99
C LEU A 601 20.97 17.91 -25.33
N ALA A 602 22.19 17.50 -25.70
CA ALA A 602 22.75 17.85 -27.01
C ALA A 602 21.91 17.28 -28.18
N SER A 603 21.20 16.18 -27.91
CA SER A 603 20.27 15.50 -28.80
C SER A 603 18.89 16.17 -28.90
N LEU A 604 18.61 17.17 -28.06
CA LEU A 604 17.31 17.87 -27.99
C LEU A 604 17.46 19.33 -28.47
N LYS A 605 16.81 19.66 -29.58
CA LYS A 605 16.63 21.05 -30.04
C LYS A 605 15.22 21.50 -29.70
N GLN A 606 15.11 22.72 -29.17
CA GLN A 606 13.84 23.34 -28.80
C GLN A 606 13.75 24.74 -29.41
N LEU A 607 12.64 25.02 -30.10
CA LEU A 607 12.33 26.33 -30.68
C LEU A 607 10.81 26.54 -30.61
N ASP A 608 10.32 27.48 -29.80
CA ASP A 608 8.91 27.92 -29.75
C ASP A 608 7.84 26.82 -29.99
N GLY A 609 7.75 25.88 -29.05
CA GLY A 609 6.78 24.78 -29.10
C GLY A 609 7.17 23.62 -30.02
N TYR A 610 8.18 23.78 -30.88
CA TYR A 610 8.79 22.70 -31.65
C TYR A 610 9.96 22.06 -30.88
N TYR A 611 9.98 20.73 -30.87
CA TYR A 611 11.01 19.92 -30.26
C TYR A 611 11.51 18.88 -31.27
N GLN A 612 12.82 18.81 -31.46
CA GLN A 612 13.46 17.74 -32.19
C GLN A 612 14.34 16.95 -31.24
N PHE A 613 14.02 15.68 -31.04
CA PHE A 613 14.81 14.75 -30.24
C PHE A 613 15.30 13.63 -31.16
N TYR A 614 16.59 13.66 -31.49
CA TYR A 614 17.17 12.83 -32.57
C TYR A 614 16.44 13.03 -33.92
N ASP A 615 15.93 11.96 -34.51
CA ASP A 615 15.18 11.94 -35.76
C ASP A 615 13.70 12.32 -35.57
N LYS A 616 13.19 12.29 -34.33
CA LYS A 616 11.79 12.55 -34.03
C LYS A 616 11.50 14.04 -33.86
N LYS A 617 10.44 14.49 -34.55
CA LYS A 617 9.95 15.86 -34.57
C LYS A 617 8.59 15.94 -33.87
N LEU A 618 8.51 16.79 -32.85
CA LEU A 618 7.32 16.99 -32.06
C LEU A 618 6.92 18.47 -32.11
N LEU A 619 5.64 18.75 -32.28
CA LEU A 619 5.11 20.11 -32.23
C LEU A 619 4.03 20.19 -31.16
N PHE A 620 4.16 21.15 -30.25
CA PHE A 620 3.23 21.37 -29.16
C PHE A 620 2.37 22.60 -29.48
N ILE A 621 1.06 22.39 -29.46
CA ILE A 621 0.07 23.45 -29.67
C ILE A 621 -0.62 23.71 -28.34
N ASP A 622 -0.56 24.97 -27.91
CA ASP A 622 -1.33 25.52 -26.81
C ASP A 622 -2.17 26.73 -27.26
N SER A 623 -2.86 27.38 -26.31
CA SER A 623 -3.71 28.55 -26.60
C SER A 623 -2.96 29.76 -27.16
N SER A 624 -1.65 29.83 -26.99
CA SER A 624 -0.80 30.92 -27.48
C SER A 624 -0.16 30.62 -28.84
N THR A 625 -0.29 29.39 -29.35
CA THR A 625 0.37 28.97 -30.57
C THR A 625 -0.36 29.53 -31.79
N VAL A 626 0.32 30.36 -32.58
CA VAL A 626 -0.16 30.84 -33.88
C VAL A 626 0.51 30.02 -34.98
N LEU A 627 -0.29 29.33 -35.79
CA LEU A 627 0.20 28.57 -36.94
C LEU A 627 -0.22 29.29 -38.22
N GLU A 628 0.76 29.72 -39.00
CA GLU A 628 0.53 30.25 -40.33
C GLU A 628 0.47 29.09 -41.34
N PRO A 629 -0.51 29.08 -42.26
CA PRO A 629 -0.57 28.10 -43.34
C PRO A 629 0.71 28.18 -44.20
N GLN A 630 1.31 27.04 -44.51
CA GLN A 630 2.47 26.96 -45.40
C GLN A 630 2.08 26.38 -46.76
N GLU A 631 2.83 26.72 -47.81
CA GLU A 631 2.66 26.13 -49.15
C GLU A 631 2.89 24.60 -49.15
N THR A 632 3.80 24.12 -48.29
CA THR A 632 4.02 22.69 -48.07
C THR A 632 3.94 22.38 -46.58
N ALA A 633 3.06 21.44 -46.21
CA ALA A 633 2.87 21.06 -44.82
C ALA A 633 4.13 20.38 -44.27
N PHE A 634 4.65 20.88 -43.14
CA PHE A 634 5.83 20.33 -42.50
C PHE A 634 5.51 18.98 -41.85
N ALA A 635 6.28 17.94 -42.18
CA ALA A 635 6.07 16.60 -41.62
C ALA A 635 6.61 16.51 -40.19
N ILE A 636 5.78 16.01 -39.26
CA ILE A 636 6.14 15.76 -37.87
C ILE A 636 5.67 14.38 -37.41
N ASP A 637 6.36 13.82 -36.42
CA ASP A 637 6.00 12.52 -35.86
C ASP A 637 4.85 12.63 -34.85
N VAL A 638 4.89 13.66 -34.00
CA VAL A 638 3.91 13.84 -32.92
C VAL A 638 3.41 15.28 -32.85
N LEU A 639 2.09 15.45 -33.00
CA LEU A 639 1.41 16.70 -32.70
C LEU A 639 0.72 16.62 -31.34
N LEU A 640 1.15 17.44 -30.38
CA LEU A 640 0.59 17.47 -29.03
C LEU A 640 -0.34 18.67 -28.86
N PHE A 641 -1.55 18.43 -28.36
CA PHE A 641 -2.46 19.49 -27.93
C PHE A 641 -2.44 19.61 -26.41
N SER A 642 -2.37 20.85 -25.93
CA SER A 642 -2.35 21.21 -24.51
C SER A 642 -3.24 22.42 -24.20
N HIS A 643 -3.59 22.58 -22.93
CA HIS A 643 -4.29 23.74 -22.34
C HIS A 643 -5.55 24.19 -23.07
N ASN A 644 -6.32 23.24 -23.61
CA ASN A 644 -7.51 23.51 -24.40
C ASN A 644 -7.24 24.52 -25.53
N ALA A 645 -6.18 24.32 -26.32
CA ALA A 645 -5.83 25.17 -27.46
C ALA A 645 -7.04 25.56 -28.33
N THR A 646 -7.11 26.79 -28.80
CA THR A 646 -8.18 27.28 -29.70
C THR A 646 -7.65 27.35 -31.11
N VAL A 647 -7.59 26.20 -31.78
CA VAL A 647 -7.07 26.07 -33.15
C VAL A 647 -8.09 25.38 -34.04
N ASP A 648 -8.15 25.86 -35.28
CA ASP A 648 -8.88 25.25 -36.37
C ASP A 648 -8.07 24.08 -36.97
N ILE A 649 -8.72 22.93 -37.11
CA ILE A 649 -8.07 21.68 -37.51
C ILE A 649 -7.58 21.75 -38.96
N GLU A 650 -8.35 22.39 -39.85
CA GLU A 650 -7.96 22.52 -41.26
C GLU A 650 -6.70 23.38 -41.39
N THR A 651 -6.64 24.49 -40.64
CA THR A 651 -5.46 25.36 -40.58
C THR A 651 -4.23 24.61 -40.08
N VAL A 652 -4.38 23.80 -39.02
CA VAL A 652 -3.29 22.98 -38.48
C VAL A 652 -2.79 21.96 -39.51
N LEU A 653 -3.70 21.28 -40.21
CA LEU A 653 -3.34 20.26 -41.20
C LEU A 653 -2.77 20.84 -42.50
N LYS A 654 -3.08 22.10 -42.82
CA LYS A 654 -2.41 22.85 -43.91
C LYS A 654 -0.97 23.22 -43.54
N ALA A 655 -0.71 23.56 -42.28
CA ALA A 655 0.63 23.90 -41.82
C ALA A 655 1.50 22.65 -41.58
N VAL A 656 0.90 21.54 -41.12
CA VAL A 656 1.64 20.42 -40.54
C VAL A 656 1.00 19.07 -40.90
N LYS A 657 1.81 18.07 -41.22
CA LYS A 657 1.37 16.69 -41.48
C LYS A 657 1.86 15.74 -40.38
N PRO A 658 1.04 15.46 -39.35
CA PRO A 658 1.45 14.60 -38.23
C PRO A 658 1.26 13.11 -38.51
N ALA A 659 2.22 12.28 -38.07
CA ALA A 659 2.05 10.84 -38.06
C ALA A 659 1.14 10.35 -36.90
N CYS A 660 1.20 11.04 -35.75
CA CYS A 660 0.40 10.76 -34.58
C CYS A 660 -0.04 12.05 -33.88
N ILE A 661 -1.25 12.05 -33.33
CA ILE A 661 -1.79 13.17 -32.56
C ILE A 661 -1.99 12.71 -31.13
N VAL A 662 -1.46 13.49 -30.19
CA VAL A 662 -1.54 13.22 -28.76
C VAL A 662 -2.29 14.35 -28.08
N PHE A 663 -3.21 13.99 -27.19
CA PHE A 663 -3.90 14.94 -26.31
C PHE A 663 -3.43 14.72 -24.88
N ASP A 664 -2.78 15.73 -24.29
CA ASP A 664 -2.39 15.64 -22.88
C ASP A 664 -3.59 15.81 -21.93
N ALA A 665 -3.35 15.57 -20.64
CA ALA A 665 -4.37 15.62 -19.59
C ALA A 665 -4.69 17.03 -19.08
N SER A 666 -4.10 18.08 -19.66
CA SER A 666 -4.49 19.48 -19.38
C SER A 666 -5.77 19.89 -20.13
N ASN A 667 -6.12 19.15 -21.19
CA ASN A 667 -7.34 19.37 -21.96
C ASN A 667 -8.58 18.80 -21.26
N SER A 668 -9.71 19.44 -21.47
CA SER A 668 -11.02 18.95 -21.02
C SER A 668 -11.50 17.78 -21.88
N LEU A 669 -12.12 16.78 -21.24
CA LEU A 669 -12.54 15.53 -21.90
C LEU A 669 -13.47 15.76 -23.11
N TRP A 670 -14.39 16.72 -23.03
CA TRP A 670 -15.30 17.04 -24.13
C TRP A 670 -14.54 17.56 -25.36
N LYS A 671 -13.47 18.34 -25.15
CA LYS A 671 -12.67 18.95 -26.22
C LYS A 671 -11.77 17.91 -26.87
N ILE A 672 -11.16 17.02 -26.06
CA ILE A 672 -10.45 15.84 -26.55
C ILE A 672 -11.38 15.01 -27.45
N GLN A 673 -12.60 14.72 -27.01
CA GLN A 673 -13.54 13.92 -27.79
C GLN A 673 -13.90 14.59 -29.12
N LYS A 674 -14.10 15.92 -29.12
CA LYS A 674 -14.35 16.70 -30.34
C LYS A 674 -13.18 16.59 -31.33
N TRP A 675 -11.95 16.83 -30.88
CA TRP A 675 -10.76 16.74 -31.74
C TRP A 675 -10.52 15.32 -32.24
N LYS A 676 -10.61 14.34 -31.34
CA LYS A 676 -10.43 12.93 -31.67
C LYS A 676 -11.39 12.49 -32.78
N THR A 677 -12.67 12.85 -32.67
CA THR A 677 -13.68 12.54 -33.71
C THR A 677 -13.31 13.16 -35.06
N ALA A 678 -12.84 14.41 -35.05
CA ALA A 678 -12.46 15.11 -36.28
C ALA A 678 -11.19 14.55 -36.95
N PHE A 679 -10.16 14.22 -36.17
CA PHE A 679 -8.92 13.65 -36.71
C PHE A 679 -9.06 12.17 -37.10
N GLU A 680 -9.85 11.38 -36.37
CA GLU A 680 -10.16 9.99 -36.73
C GLU A 680 -10.97 9.93 -38.04
N ALA A 681 -11.85 10.90 -38.30
CA ALA A 681 -12.55 11.02 -39.59
C ALA A 681 -11.59 11.28 -40.78
N LEU A 682 -10.39 11.77 -40.51
CA LEU A 682 -9.32 11.98 -41.49
C LEU A 682 -8.29 10.83 -41.51
N ASN A 683 -8.59 9.69 -40.88
CA ASN A 683 -7.72 8.52 -40.73
C ASN A 683 -6.38 8.81 -40.03
N LEU A 684 -6.33 9.81 -39.15
CA LEU A 684 -5.13 10.14 -38.37
C LEU A 684 -5.13 9.41 -37.02
N ARG A 685 -3.97 8.88 -36.63
CA ARG A 685 -3.81 8.14 -35.38
C ARG A 685 -3.89 9.08 -34.17
N CYS A 686 -4.82 8.82 -33.27
CA CYS A 686 -5.04 9.63 -32.07
C CYS A 686 -4.76 8.87 -30.75
N HIS A 687 -4.11 9.54 -29.80
CA HIS A 687 -3.86 9.06 -28.44
C HIS A 687 -4.27 10.10 -27.40
N SER A 688 -5.31 9.80 -26.62
CA SER A 688 -5.65 10.59 -25.44
C SER A 688 -4.96 10.01 -24.22
N VAL A 689 -4.08 10.79 -23.60
CA VAL A 689 -3.34 10.36 -22.42
C VAL A 689 -4.26 10.14 -21.22
N SER A 690 -5.37 10.87 -21.15
CA SER A 690 -6.40 10.70 -20.11
C SER A 690 -7.17 9.38 -20.21
N GLU A 691 -7.29 8.82 -21.42
CA GLU A 691 -8.05 7.59 -21.68
C GLU A 691 -7.17 6.34 -21.73
N LYS A 692 -6.02 6.46 -22.40
CA LYS A 692 -5.13 5.33 -22.74
C LYS A 692 -3.88 5.25 -21.85
N GLY A 693 -3.68 6.23 -20.95
CA GLY A 693 -2.46 6.35 -20.16
C GLY A 693 -1.34 7.09 -20.89
N ALA A 694 -0.15 7.14 -20.28
CA ALA A 694 0.99 7.87 -20.82
C ALA A 694 1.31 7.47 -22.27
N PHE A 695 1.66 8.45 -23.08
CA PHE A 695 2.19 8.19 -24.41
C PHE A 695 3.71 8.08 -24.33
N ILE A 696 4.25 6.95 -24.81
CA ILE A 696 5.70 6.68 -24.81
C ILE A 696 6.13 6.55 -26.27
N LEU A 697 7.04 7.42 -26.69
CA LEU A 697 7.71 7.34 -27.98
C LEU A 697 9.13 6.82 -27.76
N GLU A 698 9.42 5.65 -28.31
CA GLU A 698 10.80 5.16 -28.39
C GLU A 698 11.48 5.77 -29.61
N VAL A 699 12.75 6.12 -29.45
CA VAL A 699 13.52 6.83 -30.46
C VAL A 699 14.70 5.96 -30.86
N ASP A 700 14.72 5.58 -32.14
CA ASP A 700 15.83 4.82 -32.69
C ASP A 700 17.09 5.69 -32.75
N GLY A 701 18.26 5.07 -32.62
CA GLY A 701 19.51 5.80 -32.82
C GLY A 701 19.69 6.21 -34.29
N PRO A 702 20.49 7.26 -34.54
CA PRO A 702 20.95 7.57 -35.89
C PRO A 702 21.76 6.40 -36.49
#